data_AF-A0A522VCZ1-F1
#
_entry.id   AF-A0A522VCZ1-F1
#
_cell.length_a   1.000
_cell.length_b   1.000
_cell.length_c   1.000
_cell.angle_alpha   90.00
_cell.angle_beta   90.00
_cell.angle_gamma   90.00
#
_symmetry.space_group_name_H-M   'P 1'
#
loop_
_entity.id
_entity.type
_entity.pdbx_description
1 polymer ?
#
loop_
_entity_poly.entity_id
_entity_poly.type
_entity_poly.pdbx_seq_one_letter_code
_entity_poly.pdbx_strand_id
1 'polypeptide(L)'
;MTPLPAPLAAHTAQRIADFRSKASADQLPLLDHPAVAASMPKVWAISQFVADSCAREPALLFSLLESGDLLADSGAAYYARRLAESLREVTDEAGLHRVLRRFRRREMVRIAWRDLARWADLHETLADLSALAECCLQAALAFLYDAACRRWGVPLDSHGQPQNLVVLGMGKLGGGELNFSSDIDLIFAYPQAGTLPGKHELSHQEFFTKLAQALVKALDALTEDGFVFRVDTRLRPFGESGPLVMNFDAMEAYYQGQAREWERYAMIKARPVAGDAAAGAELMAMLQPFVYRRYLDYRAFGELREMKAKIAQELLRKDRTDSVKLGKGGIREIEFIAQAFQLLRGGQDKALQERRVRVVLDVLAERGYLPAQEVAMLQAAYRYLRLTENHIQQLADQQTHDLPKDAGQRLRLACSMGHADWDSFKAELDGVSAQVQSLFEQVIAPARDDGEQNLARQVWCGGGDEAAKSVLLGEMGYRAPHDILEMLAAFRASQAVARLSARGVAELDRLMPRLLQALVVVEQPDDHDSTQESVASGSLSLRERAGVRELNSRGQFHCKATLQRILALLEAVATRNVYYTLLAENPAVLGQLVKLADASPWIAAFLTRHPILLDGLLDARQLYAPQQKDDLRKELARQLAALEADDREALMNRLRHFKQTQVLRVAAADIMAAIPLMVVSDYLTYIAEVLIEETLREAWQHTVTKHGVPPGCQPETIGGFAVIAYGKLGGIELSYSSDLDLVFLYDAASAEAVTDGERPISVAQFYGRIVQRIIHLFTTNMHTGTLYEVDMRLRPSGKSGLLVTSLKAFEVYQMDSAWTWEQQALVRARYVAGDAVLGEKFRAVRAKSLSRPRDRSTLQAEVREMREKMRANLDSKDPALFDFKQGAGGIADIEFIVQFAALAGAAEHPSLLQWTDNVRLLEQLSATGLLSREDAEDLRQTYVHFRSQVHKAALWEQEARAPAEAWTERRARVQAIWHKLLDAAV
;
A
#
# COMPACT_ATOMS: atom_id res chain seq x y z
N MET A 1 7.94 52.16 3.51
CA MET A 1 6.81 51.70 2.67
C MET A 1 6.95 52.36 1.30
N THR A 2 6.71 51.63 0.21
CA THR A 2 6.66 52.20 -1.14
C THR A 2 5.59 53.29 -1.20
N PRO A 3 5.86 54.47 -1.76
CA PRO A 3 4.84 55.52 -1.88
C PRO A 3 3.67 55.04 -2.74
N LEU A 4 2.45 55.43 -2.39
CA LEU A 4 1.26 55.10 -3.17
C LEU A 4 1.36 55.70 -4.58
N PRO A 5 0.95 54.97 -5.62
CA PRO A 5 0.80 55.54 -6.96
C PRO A 5 -0.08 56.80 -6.92
N ALA A 6 0.31 57.85 -7.65
CA ALA A 6 -0.38 59.14 -7.63
C ALA A 6 -1.91 59.05 -7.85
N PRO A 7 -2.43 58.17 -8.75
CA PRO A 7 -3.88 57.99 -8.93
C PRO A 7 -4.62 57.47 -7.69
N LEU A 8 -3.96 56.68 -6.84
CA LEU A 8 -4.55 56.13 -5.62
C LEU A 8 -4.40 57.08 -4.43
N ALA A 9 -3.32 57.87 -4.37
CA ALA A 9 -3.02 58.76 -3.26
C ALA A 9 -4.10 59.85 -3.06
N ALA A 10 -4.56 60.49 -4.13
CA ALA A 10 -5.56 61.56 -4.05
C ALA A 10 -6.93 61.06 -3.54
N HIS A 11 -7.41 59.94 -4.08
CA HIS A 11 -8.68 59.33 -3.67
C HIS A 11 -8.65 58.85 -2.22
N THR A 12 -7.53 58.27 -1.79
CA THR A 12 -7.36 57.80 -0.41
C THR A 12 -7.29 58.95 0.59
N ALA A 13 -6.61 60.05 0.25
CA ALA A 13 -6.54 61.22 1.12
C ALA A 13 -7.93 61.79 1.41
N GLN A 14 -8.80 61.86 0.38
CA GLN A 14 -10.19 62.28 0.54
C GLN A 14 -10.97 61.34 1.48
N ARG A 15 -10.88 60.02 1.27
CA ARG A 15 -11.57 59.03 2.13
C ARG A 15 -11.14 59.12 3.60
N ILE A 16 -9.84 59.33 3.85
CA ILE A 16 -9.33 59.50 5.22
C ILE A 16 -9.88 60.80 5.84
N ALA A 17 -9.96 61.88 5.07
CA ALA A 17 -10.55 63.14 5.52
C ALA A 17 -12.04 62.98 5.87
N ASP A 18 -12.81 62.31 5.01
CA ASP A 18 -14.23 62.05 5.22
C ASP A 18 -14.47 61.21 6.50
N PHE A 19 -13.66 60.17 6.70
CA PHE A 19 -13.71 59.37 7.92
C PHE A 19 -13.41 60.20 9.17
N ARG A 20 -12.35 61.03 9.14
CA ARG A 20 -11.99 61.89 10.29
C ARG A 20 -13.10 62.87 10.62
N SER A 21 -13.74 63.44 9.61
CA SER A 21 -14.91 64.32 9.79
C SER A 21 -16.06 63.60 10.48
N LYS A 22 -16.36 62.36 10.06
CA LYS A 22 -17.44 61.57 10.64
C LYS A 22 -17.10 61.08 12.06
N ALA A 23 -15.89 60.59 12.29
CA ALA A 23 -15.42 60.20 13.62
C ALA A 23 -15.50 61.37 14.62
N SER A 24 -15.16 62.58 14.17
CA SER A 24 -15.31 63.78 14.99
C SER A 24 -16.77 64.11 15.29
N ALA A 25 -17.69 63.91 14.33
CA ALA A 25 -19.13 64.09 14.55
C ALA A 25 -19.69 63.08 15.57
N ASP A 26 -19.16 61.86 15.55
CA ASP A 26 -19.50 60.77 16.48
C ASP A 26 -18.77 60.87 17.84
N GLN A 27 -18.03 61.97 18.09
CA GLN A 27 -17.25 62.23 19.32
C GLN A 27 -16.20 61.15 19.65
N LEU A 28 -15.65 60.50 18.63
CA LEU A 28 -14.61 59.48 18.78
C LEU A 28 -13.20 60.12 18.86
N PRO A 29 -12.24 59.50 19.57
CA PRO A 29 -10.90 60.06 19.74
C PRO A 29 -10.12 60.16 18.41
N LEU A 30 -9.03 60.94 18.39
CA LEU A 30 -8.12 60.97 17.24
C LEU A 30 -7.36 59.64 17.12
N LEU A 31 -7.28 59.10 15.89
CA LEU A 31 -6.50 57.91 15.58
C LEU A 31 -5.01 58.23 15.52
N ASP A 32 -4.34 58.18 16.69
CA ASP A 32 -2.91 58.50 16.82
C ASP A 32 -2.00 57.27 16.98
N HIS A 33 -2.52 56.05 16.81
CA HIS A 33 -1.72 54.84 16.92
C HIS A 33 -0.68 54.76 15.76
N PRO A 34 0.65 54.77 16.03
CA PRO A 34 1.68 54.93 14.99
C PRO A 34 1.64 53.88 13.88
N ALA A 35 1.42 52.62 14.24
CA ALA A 35 1.35 51.53 13.26
C ALA A 35 0.15 51.67 12.32
N VAL A 36 -1.00 52.08 12.86
CA VAL A 36 -2.25 52.24 12.10
C VAL A 36 -2.17 53.46 11.21
N ALA A 37 -1.65 54.58 11.72
CA ALA A 37 -1.42 55.79 10.94
C ALA A 37 -0.47 55.53 9.74
N ALA A 38 0.57 54.72 9.92
CA ALA A 38 1.49 54.33 8.86
C ALA A 38 0.83 53.39 7.82
N SER A 39 0.01 52.43 8.24
CA SER A 39 -0.59 51.45 7.34
C SER A 39 -1.87 51.94 6.63
N MET A 40 -2.65 52.81 7.26
CA MET A 40 -4.00 53.21 6.84
C MET A 40 -4.06 53.71 5.39
N PRO A 41 -3.17 54.61 4.91
CA PRO A 41 -3.21 55.05 3.52
C PRO A 41 -3.10 53.86 2.55
N LYS A 42 -2.22 52.90 2.83
CA LYS A 42 -2.04 51.74 1.96
C LYS A 42 -3.25 50.83 1.99
N VAL A 43 -3.74 50.47 3.18
CA VAL A 43 -4.89 49.56 3.34
C VAL A 43 -6.14 50.13 2.64
N TRP A 44 -6.41 51.43 2.80
CA TRP A 44 -7.60 52.06 2.24
C TRP A 44 -7.49 52.36 0.75
N ALA A 45 -6.25 52.55 0.26
CA ALA A 45 -5.98 52.62 -1.18
C ALA A 45 -6.23 51.26 -1.85
N ILE A 46 -5.99 50.16 -1.16
CA ILE A 46 -6.16 48.82 -1.74
C ILE A 46 -7.59 48.32 -1.56
N SER A 47 -8.09 48.24 -0.32
CA SER A 47 -9.40 47.68 0.00
C SER A 47 -10.46 48.76 0.14
N GLN A 48 -11.43 48.76 -0.77
CA GLN A 48 -12.62 49.58 -0.64
C GLN A 48 -13.52 49.05 0.47
N PHE A 49 -13.63 47.72 0.62
CA PHE A 49 -14.36 47.08 1.70
C PHE A 49 -13.96 47.60 3.09
N VAL A 50 -12.66 47.66 3.39
CA VAL A 50 -12.17 48.15 4.70
C VAL A 50 -12.51 49.63 4.87
N ALA A 51 -12.23 50.45 3.86
CA ALA A 51 -12.48 51.89 3.92
C ALA A 51 -13.98 52.19 4.11
N ASP A 52 -14.84 51.53 3.34
CA ASP A 52 -16.29 51.75 3.37
C ASP A 52 -16.90 51.20 4.67
N SER A 53 -16.39 50.09 5.21
CA SER A 53 -16.81 49.56 6.52
C SER A 53 -16.47 50.51 7.66
N CYS A 54 -15.24 51.05 7.68
CA CYS A 54 -14.81 52.02 8.69
C CYS A 54 -15.55 53.36 8.53
N ALA A 55 -15.81 53.81 7.29
CA ALA A 55 -16.56 55.03 7.04
C ALA A 55 -18.05 54.88 7.41
N ARG A 56 -18.65 53.69 7.21
CA ARG A 56 -20.04 53.42 7.60
C ARG A 56 -20.20 53.46 9.12
N GLU A 57 -19.29 52.84 9.85
CA GLU A 57 -19.34 52.71 11.31
C GLU A 57 -17.95 53.00 11.91
N PRO A 58 -17.61 54.29 12.18
CA PRO A 58 -16.28 54.64 12.65
C PRO A 58 -15.88 53.94 13.95
N ALA A 59 -16.84 53.72 14.87
CA ALA A 59 -16.65 53.00 16.12
C ALA A 59 -16.05 51.59 15.95
N LEU A 60 -16.24 50.94 14.80
CA LEU A 60 -15.66 49.62 14.49
C LEU A 60 -14.13 49.66 14.61
N LEU A 61 -13.48 50.63 13.96
CA LEU A 61 -12.02 50.73 13.95
C LEU A 61 -11.46 51.10 15.34
N PHE A 62 -12.15 51.98 16.07
CA PHE A 62 -11.80 52.31 17.45
C PHE A 62 -11.92 51.10 18.37
N SER A 63 -12.99 50.32 18.26
CA SER A 63 -13.19 49.11 19.06
C SER A 63 -12.08 48.07 18.84
N LEU A 64 -11.52 47.99 17.64
CA LEU A 64 -10.40 47.11 17.30
C LEU A 64 -9.06 47.61 17.86
N LEU A 65 -8.94 48.91 18.06
CA LEU A 65 -7.74 49.56 18.60
C LEU A 65 -7.72 49.58 20.12
N GLU A 66 -8.82 49.99 20.75
CA GLU A 66 -8.97 50.01 22.21
C GLU A 66 -8.80 48.62 22.81
N SER A 67 -9.29 47.59 22.11
CA SER A 67 -9.16 46.21 22.54
C SER A 67 -7.77 45.61 22.29
N GLY A 68 -6.94 46.27 21.46
CA GLY A 68 -5.66 45.76 20.99
C GLY A 68 -5.76 44.68 19.90
N ASP A 69 -6.97 44.26 19.51
CA ASP A 69 -7.20 43.11 18.64
C ASP A 69 -6.66 43.32 17.22
N LEU A 70 -6.60 44.55 16.72
CA LEU A 70 -6.06 44.84 15.39
C LEU A 70 -4.58 44.46 15.27
N LEU A 71 -3.83 44.65 16.35
CA LEU A 71 -2.38 44.50 16.39
C LEU A 71 -1.95 43.10 16.84
N ALA A 72 -2.79 42.41 17.61
CA ALA A 72 -2.53 41.06 18.08
C ALA A 72 -2.75 40.01 16.98
N ASP A 73 -1.89 38.99 16.99
CA ASP A 73 -2.19 37.69 16.36
C ASP A 73 -3.36 37.03 17.12
N SER A 74 -4.23 36.32 16.40
CA SER A 74 -5.40 35.67 16.97
C SER A 74 -5.48 34.21 16.55
N GLY A 75 -5.71 33.33 17.53
CA GLY A 75 -6.06 31.93 17.29
C GLY A 75 -7.56 31.67 17.45
N ALA A 76 -8.00 30.43 17.23
CA ALA A 76 -9.43 30.04 17.36
C ALA A 76 -10.06 30.43 18.72
N ALA A 77 -9.29 30.37 19.82
CA ALA A 77 -9.75 30.76 21.15
C ALA A 77 -10.14 32.25 21.24
N TYR A 78 -9.52 33.12 20.43
CA TYR A 78 -9.86 34.54 20.35
C TYR A 78 -11.29 34.73 19.84
N TYR A 79 -11.62 34.15 18.69
CA TYR A 79 -12.94 34.29 18.07
C TYR A 79 -14.05 33.73 18.95
N ALA A 80 -13.84 32.53 19.52
CA ALA A 80 -14.80 31.91 20.43
C ALA A 80 -15.10 32.81 21.64
N ARG A 81 -14.07 33.38 22.27
CA ARG A 81 -14.22 34.28 23.42
C ARG A 81 -14.97 35.56 23.05
N ARG A 82 -14.54 36.25 21.98
CA ARG A 82 -15.14 37.53 21.55
C ARG A 82 -16.59 37.37 21.09
N LEU A 83 -16.89 36.28 20.38
CA LEU A 83 -18.24 36.01 19.94
C LEU A 83 -19.15 35.65 21.12
N ALA A 84 -18.65 34.85 22.09
CA ALA A 84 -19.40 34.55 23.31
C ALA A 84 -19.69 35.81 24.14
N GLU A 85 -18.72 36.74 24.26
CA GLU A 85 -18.92 38.06 24.88
C GLU A 85 -20.05 38.84 24.17
N SER A 86 -20.06 38.82 22.83
CA SER A 86 -21.05 39.54 22.01
C SER A 86 -22.45 38.93 22.06
N LEU A 87 -22.56 37.62 22.31
CA LEU A 87 -23.83 36.88 22.35
C LEU A 87 -24.46 36.82 23.76
N ARG A 88 -23.76 37.28 24.81
CA ARG A 88 -24.20 37.14 26.21
C ARG A 88 -25.61 37.69 26.49
N GLU A 89 -26.00 38.78 25.83
CA GLU A 89 -27.29 39.45 26.01
C GLU A 89 -28.32 39.10 24.93
N VAL A 90 -27.99 38.19 24.01
CA VAL A 90 -28.89 37.78 22.92
C VAL A 90 -29.87 36.73 23.43
N THR A 91 -31.17 37.00 23.26
CA THR A 91 -32.26 36.14 23.74
C THR A 91 -33.15 35.58 22.63
N ASP A 92 -33.04 36.11 21.40
CA ASP A 92 -33.84 35.73 20.25
C ASP A 92 -33.03 35.57 18.94
N GLU A 93 -33.65 34.94 17.94
CA GLU A 93 -33.01 34.69 16.63
C GLU A 93 -32.66 36.00 15.90
N ALA A 94 -33.47 37.05 16.04
CA ALA A 94 -33.21 38.35 15.41
C ALA A 94 -31.93 39.00 15.97
N GLY A 95 -31.74 38.96 17.28
CA GLY A 95 -30.52 39.38 17.95
C GLY A 95 -29.31 38.57 17.50
N LEU A 96 -29.45 37.25 17.39
CA LEU A 96 -28.39 36.37 16.88
C LEU A 96 -27.95 36.78 15.47
N HIS A 97 -28.91 36.97 14.57
CA HIS A 97 -28.64 37.35 13.18
C HIS A 97 -27.85 38.68 13.09
N ARG A 98 -28.25 39.68 13.88
CA ARG A 98 -27.59 40.99 13.91
C ARG A 98 -26.16 40.90 14.46
N VAL A 99 -25.99 40.22 15.60
CA VAL A 99 -24.67 40.12 16.25
C VAL A 99 -23.67 39.37 15.37
N LEU A 100 -24.05 38.25 14.75
CA LEU A 100 -23.15 37.48 13.87
C LEU A 100 -22.66 38.31 12.68
N ARG A 101 -23.52 39.12 12.06
CA ARG A 101 -23.16 39.96 10.90
C ARG A 101 -22.20 41.09 11.28
N ARG A 102 -22.47 41.76 12.40
CA ARG A 102 -21.58 42.81 12.94
C ARG A 102 -20.23 42.23 13.34
N PHE A 103 -20.24 41.09 14.01
CA PHE A 103 -19.03 40.38 14.40
C PHE A 103 -18.20 39.98 13.17
N ARG A 104 -18.81 39.34 12.16
CA ARG A 104 -18.13 38.98 10.92
C ARG A 104 -17.56 40.21 10.21
N ARG A 105 -18.30 41.31 10.11
CA ARG A 105 -17.78 42.55 9.49
C ARG A 105 -16.56 43.08 10.23
N ARG A 106 -16.62 43.15 11.57
CA ARG A 106 -15.50 43.59 12.42
C ARG A 106 -14.26 42.74 12.18
N GLU A 107 -14.41 41.42 12.21
CA GLU A 107 -13.27 40.51 12.04
C GLU A 107 -12.73 40.50 10.62
N MET A 108 -13.58 40.59 9.60
CA MET A 108 -13.14 40.70 8.20
C MET A 108 -12.35 41.98 7.95
N VAL A 109 -12.71 43.10 8.59
CA VAL A 109 -11.91 44.33 8.57
C VAL A 109 -10.55 44.10 9.24
N ARG A 110 -10.53 43.45 10.40
CA ARG A 110 -9.30 43.12 11.13
C ARG A 110 -8.35 42.28 10.27
N ILE A 111 -8.85 41.19 9.71
CA ILE A 111 -8.09 40.24 8.88
C ILE A 111 -7.55 40.93 7.62
N ALA A 112 -8.40 41.65 6.86
CA ALA A 112 -7.97 42.38 5.67
C ALA A 112 -6.90 43.44 5.99
N TRP A 113 -7.04 44.13 7.13
CA TRP A 113 -6.07 45.14 7.54
C TRP A 113 -4.71 44.50 7.83
N ARG A 114 -4.67 43.41 8.59
CA ARG A 114 -3.43 42.71 8.93
C ARG A 114 -2.73 42.14 7.70
N ASP A 115 -3.48 41.54 6.77
CA ASP A 115 -2.93 41.02 5.50
C ASP A 115 -2.34 42.15 4.63
N LEU A 116 -3.12 43.18 4.34
CA LEU A 116 -2.71 44.29 3.45
C LEU A 116 -1.60 45.17 4.04
N ALA A 117 -1.55 45.29 5.37
CA ALA A 117 -0.47 45.94 6.10
C ALA A 117 0.79 45.06 6.22
N ARG A 118 0.71 43.78 5.84
CA ARG A 118 1.76 42.75 5.98
C ARG A 118 2.16 42.50 7.44
N TRP A 119 1.18 42.56 8.34
CA TRP A 119 1.33 42.20 9.75
C TRP A 119 1.03 40.72 10.01
N ALA A 120 0.19 40.12 9.17
CA ALA A 120 -0.09 38.69 9.13
C ALA A 120 0.50 38.09 7.85
N ASP A 121 0.96 36.84 7.92
CA ASP A 121 1.28 36.09 6.72
C ASP A 121 0.03 35.38 6.14
N LEU A 122 0.20 34.70 5.01
CA LEU A 122 -0.91 33.97 4.39
C LEU A 122 -1.46 32.86 5.30
N HIS A 123 -0.60 32.19 6.07
CA HIS A 123 -1.04 31.08 6.92
C HIS A 123 -1.94 31.59 8.05
N GLU A 124 -1.52 32.66 8.73
CA GLU A 124 -2.33 33.36 9.74
C GLU A 124 -3.66 33.82 9.13
N THR A 125 -3.62 34.46 7.96
CA THR A 125 -4.83 34.97 7.26
C THR A 125 -5.85 33.86 6.97
N LEU A 126 -5.40 32.73 6.40
CA LEU A 126 -6.29 31.61 6.08
C LEU A 126 -6.83 30.93 7.36
N ALA A 127 -5.99 30.78 8.39
CA ALA A 127 -6.38 30.20 9.66
C ALA A 127 -7.43 31.07 10.38
N ASP A 128 -7.25 32.39 10.36
CA ASP A 128 -8.18 33.37 10.92
C ASP A 128 -9.55 33.31 10.23
N LEU A 129 -9.58 33.27 8.90
CA LEU A 129 -10.81 33.17 8.12
C LEU A 129 -11.58 31.87 8.40
N SER A 130 -10.86 30.76 8.47
CA SER A 130 -11.44 29.46 8.86
C SER A 130 -11.95 29.48 10.30
N ALA A 131 -11.16 29.98 11.25
CA ALA A 131 -11.55 30.03 12.66
C ALA A 131 -12.77 30.93 12.90
N LEU A 132 -12.86 32.06 12.20
CA LEU A 132 -14.03 32.94 12.22
C LEU A 132 -15.29 32.19 11.76
N ALA A 133 -15.20 31.48 10.63
CA ALA A 133 -16.32 30.70 10.10
C ALA A 133 -16.77 29.58 11.05
N GLU A 134 -15.82 28.81 11.58
CA GLU A 134 -16.08 27.72 12.54
C GLU A 134 -16.72 28.25 13.83
N CYS A 135 -16.23 29.37 14.38
CA CYS A 135 -16.81 29.97 15.58
C CYS A 135 -18.22 30.49 15.35
N CYS A 136 -18.48 31.16 14.22
CA CYS A 136 -19.83 31.61 13.86
C CYS A 136 -20.79 30.44 13.68
N LEU A 137 -20.36 29.36 13.02
CA LEU A 137 -21.13 28.12 12.87
C LEU A 137 -21.47 27.50 14.22
N GLN A 138 -20.47 27.28 15.07
CA GLN A 138 -20.64 26.66 16.37
C GLN A 138 -21.56 27.47 17.29
N ALA A 139 -21.37 28.79 17.36
CA ALA A 139 -22.17 29.65 18.22
C ALA A 139 -23.62 29.76 17.74
N ALA A 140 -23.85 29.89 16.43
CA ALA A 140 -25.18 29.90 15.85
C ALA A 140 -25.90 28.57 16.09
N LEU A 141 -25.22 27.44 15.85
CA LEU A 141 -25.78 26.11 16.08
C LEU A 141 -26.15 25.89 17.55
N ALA A 142 -25.26 26.25 18.49
CA ALA A 142 -25.53 26.11 19.92
C ALA A 142 -26.78 26.88 20.36
N PHE A 143 -26.91 28.14 19.92
CA PHE A 143 -28.08 28.98 20.21
C PHE A 143 -29.36 28.39 19.62
N LEU A 144 -29.33 28.00 18.34
CA LEU A 144 -30.50 27.48 17.64
C LEU A 144 -30.93 26.10 18.15
N TYR A 145 -29.97 25.25 18.53
CA TYR A 145 -30.25 23.94 19.11
C TYR A 145 -30.94 24.08 20.47
N ASP A 146 -30.43 24.94 21.35
CA ASP A 146 -31.05 25.23 22.65
C ASP A 146 -32.48 25.80 22.49
N ALA A 147 -32.69 26.71 21.54
CA ALA A 147 -34.02 27.22 21.19
C ALA A 147 -34.96 26.12 20.65
N ALA A 148 -34.46 25.25 19.77
CA ALA A 148 -35.21 24.13 19.22
C ALA A 148 -35.58 23.11 20.31
N CYS A 149 -34.67 22.80 21.23
CA CYS A 149 -34.92 21.89 22.35
C CYS A 149 -35.99 22.43 23.31
N ARG A 150 -35.96 23.73 23.64
CA ARG A 150 -37.04 24.36 24.42
C ARG A 150 -38.41 24.27 23.73
N ARG A 151 -38.43 24.29 22.39
CA ARG A 151 -39.66 24.31 21.61
C ARG A 151 -40.23 22.92 21.33
N TRP A 152 -39.39 21.94 21.00
CA TRP A 152 -39.81 20.64 20.48
C TRP A 152 -39.35 19.44 21.34
N GLY A 153 -38.51 19.67 22.37
CA GLY A 153 -37.90 18.63 23.17
C GLY A 153 -36.48 18.27 22.70
N VAL A 154 -35.80 17.43 23.49
CA VAL A 154 -34.41 17.01 23.24
C VAL A 154 -34.41 15.68 22.49
N PRO A 155 -33.78 15.56 21.31
CA PRO A 155 -33.63 14.28 20.64
C PRO A 155 -32.67 13.40 21.45
N LEU A 156 -33.12 12.19 21.80
CA LEU A 156 -32.35 11.25 22.62
C LEU A 156 -31.98 10.02 21.79
N ASP A 157 -30.83 9.41 22.04
CA ASP A 157 -30.46 8.11 21.47
C ASP A 157 -31.15 6.94 22.18
N SER A 158 -30.86 5.72 21.73
CA SER A 158 -31.41 4.50 22.33
C SER A 158 -30.99 4.27 23.80
N HIS A 159 -29.98 4.98 24.29
CA HIS A 159 -29.50 4.95 25.68
C HIS A 159 -30.00 6.14 26.51
N GLY A 160 -30.84 7.00 25.93
CA GLY A 160 -31.38 8.19 26.58
C GLY A 160 -30.41 9.38 26.64
N GLN A 161 -29.33 9.38 25.86
CA GLN A 161 -28.38 10.49 25.78
C GLN A 161 -28.79 11.51 24.69
N PRO A 162 -28.60 12.81 24.93
CA PRO A 162 -28.88 13.84 23.92
C PRO A 162 -28.04 13.66 22.65
N GLN A 163 -28.69 13.74 21.49
CA GLN A 163 -28.04 13.74 20.18
C GLN A 163 -27.94 15.16 19.63
N ASN A 164 -26.79 15.54 19.07
CA ASN A 164 -26.64 16.85 18.42
C ASN A 164 -26.44 16.72 16.90
N LEU A 165 -26.62 17.84 16.21
CA LEU A 165 -26.25 17.96 14.80
C LEU A 165 -24.73 17.91 14.67
N VAL A 166 -24.23 17.23 13.64
CA VAL A 166 -22.84 17.26 13.19
C VAL A 166 -22.79 18.06 11.89
N VAL A 167 -21.90 19.05 11.84
CA VAL A 167 -21.66 19.86 10.65
C VAL A 167 -20.27 19.52 10.11
N LEU A 168 -20.23 18.94 8.91
CA LEU A 168 -18.98 18.71 8.18
C LEU A 168 -18.69 19.91 7.29
N GLY A 169 -17.52 20.51 7.46
CA GLY A 169 -16.97 21.49 6.54
C GLY A 169 -16.23 20.78 5.41
N MET A 170 -16.53 21.20 4.19
CA MET A 170 -15.96 20.65 2.97
C MET A 170 -14.98 21.66 2.33
N GLY A 171 -14.29 21.25 1.26
CA GLY A 171 -13.47 22.15 0.46
C GLY A 171 -12.43 22.93 1.28
N LYS A 172 -12.43 24.27 1.14
CA LYS A 172 -11.46 25.13 1.85
C LYS A 172 -11.71 25.21 3.35
N LEU A 173 -12.99 25.19 3.78
CA LEU A 173 -13.33 25.22 5.21
C LEU A 173 -12.85 23.94 5.90
N GLY A 174 -13.15 22.77 5.32
CA GLY A 174 -12.69 21.49 5.85
C GLY A 174 -11.15 21.35 5.88
N GLY A 175 -10.48 21.98 4.91
CA GLY A 175 -9.03 22.13 4.87
C GLY A 175 -8.44 23.12 5.88
N GLY A 176 -9.23 23.99 6.52
CA GLY A 176 -8.71 25.09 7.34
C GLY A 176 -7.95 26.15 6.51
N GLU A 177 -8.31 26.31 5.25
CA GLU A 177 -7.62 27.14 4.25
C GLU A 177 -8.61 28.11 3.56
N LEU A 178 -9.57 28.66 4.30
CA LEU A 178 -10.63 29.52 3.75
C LEU A 178 -10.04 30.83 3.20
N ASN A 179 -10.42 31.21 1.97
CA ASN A 179 -10.01 32.48 1.38
C ASN A 179 -11.01 33.60 1.74
N PHE A 180 -10.63 34.86 1.51
CA PHE A 180 -11.31 36.02 2.10
C PHE A 180 -12.84 36.06 1.86
N SER A 181 -13.29 35.77 0.64
CA SER A 181 -14.71 35.74 0.27
C SER A 181 -15.05 34.41 -0.41
N SER A 182 -15.15 33.35 0.40
CA SER A 182 -15.61 32.01 -0.02
C SER A 182 -16.98 31.67 0.54
N ASP A 183 -17.68 30.81 -0.20
CA ASP A 183 -18.79 30.04 0.36
C ASP A 183 -18.26 29.04 1.38
N ILE A 184 -19.10 28.72 2.38
CA ILE A 184 -18.85 27.59 3.28
C ILE A 184 -19.64 26.38 2.79
N ASP A 185 -18.92 25.39 2.29
CA ASP A 185 -19.47 24.13 1.83
C ASP A 185 -19.76 23.21 3.03
N LEU A 186 -21.02 22.89 3.29
CA LEU A 186 -21.45 22.15 4.48
C LEU A 186 -22.25 20.88 4.15
N ILE A 187 -22.02 19.83 4.94
CA ILE A 187 -22.86 18.63 5.00
C ILE A 187 -23.36 18.46 6.42
N PHE A 188 -24.65 18.19 6.59
CA PHE A 188 -25.28 18.01 7.90
C PHE A 188 -25.59 16.54 8.17
N ALA A 189 -25.22 16.07 9.36
CA ALA A 189 -25.46 14.70 9.81
C ALA A 189 -26.00 14.67 11.25
N TYR A 190 -26.58 13.54 11.66
CA TYR A 190 -26.88 13.23 13.06
C TYR A 190 -26.71 11.72 13.32
N PRO A 191 -26.53 11.27 14.58
CA PRO A 191 -26.16 9.88 14.83
C PRO A 191 -27.24 8.86 14.47
N GLN A 192 -28.41 8.90 15.14
CA GLN A 192 -29.43 7.85 15.09
C GLN A 192 -30.84 8.39 14.77
N ALA A 193 -31.57 7.67 13.92
CA ALA A 193 -33.00 7.90 13.70
C ALA A 193 -33.82 7.69 14.99
N GLY A 194 -34.95 8.37 15.09
CA GLY A 194 -35.86 8.27 16.24
C GLY A 194 -36.96 9.32 16.19
N THR A 195 -37.76 9.38 17.25
CA THR A 195 -38.86 10.34 17.42
C THR A 195 -38.78 10.99 18.79
N LEU A 196 -39.16 12.27 18.85
CA LEU A 196 -39.27 13.03 20.10
C LEU A 196 -40.54 12.63 20.85
N PRO A 197 -40.49 12.47 22.19
CA PRO A 197 -41.67 12.17 22.99
C PRO A 197 -42.60 13.38 23.10
N GLY A 198 -43.87 13.27 22.68
CA GLY A 198 -44.84 14.37 22.75
C GLY A 198 -46.20 14.09 22.09
N LYS A 199 -47.13 15.06 22.16
CA LYS A 199 -48.49 14.96 21.56
C LYS A 199 -48.51 14.85 20.03
N HIS A 200 -47.44 15.30 19.37
CA HIS A 200 -47.18 15.09 17.94
C HIS A 200 -45.80 14.45 17.84
N GLU A 201 -45.70 13.25 17.27
CA GLU A 201 -44.42 12.58 17.06
C GLU A 201 -43.62 13.34 16.00
N LEU A 202 -42.65 14.15 16.44
CA LEU A 202 -41.69 14.79 15.53
C LEU A 202 -40.49 13.86 15.37
N SER A 203 -40.16 13.49 14.14
CA SER A 203 -38.98 12.65 13.89
C SER A 203 -37.68 13.44 14.10
N HIS A 204 -36.59 12.75 14.46
CA HIS A 204 -35.26 13.35 14.51
C HIS A 204 -34.87 13.96 13.16
N GLN A 205 -35.23 13.29 12.06
CA GLN A 205 -35.02 13.79 10.71
C GLN A 205 -35.66 15.17 10.51
N GLU A 206 -36.91 15.36 10.92
CA GLU A 206 -37.60 16.65 10.82
C GLU A 206 -37.03 17.70 11.78
N PHE A 207 -36.69 17.32 13.02
CA PHE A 207 -36.06 18.20 14.00
C PHE A 207 -34.74 18.77 13.45
N PHE A 208 -33.83 17.89 13.03
CA PHE A 208 -32.52 18.31 12.53
C PHE A 208 -32.61 19.01 11.17
N THR A 209 -33.57 18.65 10.31
CA THR A 209 -33.81 19.39 9.05
C THR A 209 -34.21 20.84 9.33
N LYS A 210 -35.12 21.08 10.28
CA LYS A 210 -35.54 22.44 10.66
C LYS A 210 -34.40 23.22 11.32
N LEU A 211 -33.60 22.57 12.17
CA LEU A 211 -32.42 23.17 12.78
C LEU A 211 -31.37 23.58 11.73
N ALA A 212 -31.07 22.70 10.78
CA ALA A 212 -30.13 22.99 9.70
C ALA A 212 -30.64 24.14 8.80
N GLN A 213 -31.93 24.19 8.48
CA GLN A 213 -32.53 25.32 7.75
C GLN A 213 -32.42 26.64 8.52
N ALA A 214 -32.66 26.64 9.82
CA ALA A 214 -32.50 27.82 10.67
C ALA A 214 -31.03 28.28 10.71
N LEU A 215 -30.08 27.34 10.80
CA LEU A 215 -28.64 27.62 10.78
C LEU A 215 -28.20 28.24 9.44
N VAL A 216 -28.61 27.64 8.32
CA VAL A 216 -28.34 28.18 6.98
C VAL A 216 -28.89 29.61 6.87
N LYS A 217 -30.13 29.84 7.32
CA LYS A 217 -30.76 31.17 7.31
C LYS A 217 -30.01 32.17 8.18
N ALA A 218 -29.53 31.78 9.35
CA ALA A 218 -28.78 32.66 10.26
C ALA A 218 -27.49 33.18 9.62
N LEU A 219 -26.82 32.35 8.83
CA LEU A 219 -25.54 32.66 8.20
C LEU A 219 -25.69 33.37 6.85
N ASP A 220 -26.58 32.89 5.98
CA ASP A 220 -26.65 33.28 4.56
C ASP A 220 -27.58 34.46 4.28
N ALA A 221 -28.66 34.61 5.06
CA ALA A 221 -29.70 35.61 4.74
C ALA A 221 -29.14 37.04 4.66
N LEU A 222 -29.43 37.77 3.58
CA LEU A 222 -29.04 39.16 3.47
C LEU A 222 -29.97 40.05 4.30
N THR A 223 -29.42 40.76 5.30
CA THR A 223 -30.14 41.75 6.12
C THR A 223 -29.53 43.15 5.96
N GLU A 224 -30.05 44.15 6.67
CA GLU A 224 -29.47 45.50 6.70
C GLU A 224 -28.01 45.55 7.21
N ASP A 225 -27.64 44.58 8.06
CA ASP A 225 -26.27 44.37 8.56
C ASP A 225 -25.41 43.52 7.59
N GLY A 226 -25.97 43.03 6.48
CA GLY A 226 -25.28 42.19 5.50
C GLY A 226 -25.56 40.70 5.69
N PHE A 227 -24.56 39.87 5.44
CA PHE A 227 -24.60 38.40 5.63
C PHE A 227 -23.37 37.97 6.44
N VAL A 228 -23.39 36.73 6.97
CA VAL A 228 -22.24 36.16 7.70
C VAL A 228 -21.35 35.40 6.71
N PHE A 229 -21.90 34.31 6.15
CA PHE A 229 -21.25 33.49 5.12
C PHE A 229 -22.31 32.95 4.17
N ARG A 230 -21.97 32.89 2.88
CA ARG A 230 -22.78 32.16 1.91
C ARG A 230 -22.62 30.67 2.15
N VAL A 231 -23.73 29.94 2.22
CA VAL A 231 -23.71 28.51 2.56
C VAL A 231 -24.05 27.67 1.35
N ASP A 232 -23.15 26.76 0.98
CA ASP A 232 -23.39 25.77 -0.06
C ASP A 232 -23.57 24.38 0.55
N THR A 233 -24.67 23.70 0.22
CA THR A 233 -24.98 22.35 0.73
C THR A 233 -25.04 21.31 -0.39
N ARG A 234 -24.59 21.63 -1.61
CA ARG A 234 -24.75 20.79 -2.80
C ARG A 234 -23.83 19.58 -2.83
N LEU A 235 -22.78 19.57 -2.01
CA LEU A 235 -21.87 18.42 -1.86
C LEU A 235 -22.44 17.30 -0.98
N ARG A 236 -23.64 17.48 -0.39
CA ARG A 236 -24.30 16.43 0.41
C ARG A 236 -24.73 15.24 -0.46
N PRO A 237 -24.94 14.06 0.14
CA PRO A 237 -25.47 12.89 -0.58
C PRO A 237 -26.70 13.21 -1.43
N PHE A 238 -26.73 12.68 -2.66
CA PHE A 238 -27.75 12.94 -3.69
C PHE A 238 -27.86 14.41 -4.15
N GLY A 239 -26.94 15.29 -3.74
CA GLY A 239 -26.88 16.69 -4.14
C GLY A 239 -28.14 17.48 -3.75
N GLU A 240 -28.56 18.40 -4.63
CA GLU A 240 -29.74 19.26 -4.38
C GLU A 240 -31.05 18.48 -4.19
N SER A 241 -31.16 17.31 -4.82
CA SER A 241 -32.34 16.44 -4.73
C SER A 241 -32.38 15.60 -3.46
N GLY A 242 -31.29 15.57 -2.69
CA GLY A 242 -31.16 14.81 -1.46
C GLY A 242 -31.71 15.51 -0.23
N PRO A 243 -31.97 14.74 0.85
CA PRO A 243 -32.32 15.32 2.15
C PRO A 243 -31.20 16.27 2.63
N LEU A 244 -31.58 17.37 3.28
CA LEU A 244 -30.62 18.36 3.78
C LEU A 244 -29.70 17.78 4.87
N VAL A 245 -30.23 16.85 5.66
CA VAL A 245 -29.56 16.18 6.77
C VAL A 245 -29.78 14.68 6.65
N MET A 246 -28.79 13.86 7.00
CA MET A 246 -28.92 12.39 7.05
C MET A 246 -28.40 11.83 8.37
N ASN A 247 -28.94 10.68 8.80
CA ASN A 247 -28.32 9.94 9.90
C ASN A 247 -27.05 9.21 9.45
N PHE A 248 -26.25 8.70 10.40
CA PHE A 248 -24.97 8.04 10.09
C PHE A 248 -25.17 6.77 9.25
N ASP A 249 -26.13 5.92 9.60
CA ASP A 249 -26.43 4.68 8.86
C ASP A 249 -26.75 4.97 7.38
N ALA A 250 -27.55 5.99 7.10
CA ALA A 250 -27.92 6.38 5.75
C ALA A 250 -26.74 7.02 5.00
N MET A 251 -25.88 7.78 5.69
CA MET A 251 -24.64 8.28 5.09
C MET A 251 -23.69 7.14 4.71
N GLU A 252 -23.50 6.18 5.61
CA GLU A 252 -22.66 5.01 5.35
C GLU A 252 -23.17 4.23 4.14
N ALA A 253 -24.46 3.89 4.13
CA ALA A 253 -25.08 3.17 3.03
C ALA A 253 -24.93 3.90 1.68
N TYR A 254 -25.04 5.23 1.68
CA TYR A 254 -24.83 6.04 0.48
C TYR A 254 -23.37 5.98 0.00
N TYR A 255 -22.41 6.27 0.89
CA TYR A 255 -20.99 6.32 0.50
C TYR A 255 -20.42 4.95 0.14
N GLN A 256 -20.93 3.86 0.73
CA GLN A 256 -20.53 2.50 0.35
C GLN A 256 -21.18 2.03 -0.96
N GLY A 257 -22.44 2.37 -1.20
CA GLY A 257 -23.22 1.76 -2.29
C GLY A 257 -23.46 2.62 -3.53
N GLN A 258 -23.51 3.96 -3.41
CA GLN A 258 -24.05 4.85 -4.45
C GLN A 258 -23.15 6.05 -4.77
N ALA A 259 -22.22 6.40 -3.88
CA ALA A 259 -21.37 7.56 -4.08
C ALA A 259 -20.47 7.41 -5.31
N ARG A 260 -20.40 8.51 -6.06
CA ARG A 260 -19.61 8.68 -7.27
C ARG A 260 -18.15 8.93 -6.90
N GLU A 261 -17.29 8.71 -7.88
CA GLU A 261 -15.84 8.71 -7.72
C GLU A 261 -15.32 10.11 -7.37
N TRP A 262 -15.92 11.18 -7.91
CA TRP A 262 -15.57 12.56 -7.56
C TRP A 262 -15.95 12.95 -6.13
N GLU A 263 -16.93 12.28 -5.51
CA GLU A 263 -17.30 12.55 -4.12
C GLU A 263 -16.17 12.14 -3.16
N ARG A 264 -15.36 11.13 -3.52
CA ARG A 264 -14.13 10.81 -2.76
C ARG A 264 -13.16 11.98 -2.76
N TYR A 265 -12.96 12.60 -3.92
CA TYR A 265 -12.08 13.76 -4.07
C TYR A 265 -12.54 14.94 -3.19
N ALA A 266 -13.85 15.19 -3.11
CA ALA A 266 -14.41 16.19 -2.21
C ALA A 266 -14.24 15.82 -0.72
N MET A 267 -14.47 14.56 -0.38
CA MET A 267 -14.40 14.05 1.00
C MET A 267 -12.98 14.02 1.59
N ILE A 268 -11.91 14.16 0.79
CA ILE A 268 -10.54 14.35 1.30
C ILE A 268 -10.47 15.51 2.29
N LYS A 269 -11.17 16.61 1.99
CA LYS A 269 -11.15 17.82 2.82
C LYS A 269 -12.16 17.77 3.97
N ALA A 270 -13.09 16.79 3.99
CA ALA A 270 -14.18 16.76 4.96
C ALA A 270 -13.68 16.67 6.41
N ARG A 271 -14.20 17.55 7.27
CA ARG A 271 -13.91 17.56 8.72
C ARG A 271 -15.13 18.07 9.51
N PRO A 272 -15.39 17.58 10.73
CA PRO A 272 -16.31 18.24 11.65
C PRO A 272 -15.84 19.66 11.98
N VAL A 273 -16.70 20.65 11.74
CA VAL A 273 -16.40 22.08 11.96
C VAL A 273 -17.32 22.75 12.98
N ALA A 274 -18.48 22.15 13.24
CA ALA A 274 -19.39 22.55 14.30
C ALA A 274 -20.28 21.38 14.74
N GLY A 275 -20.88 21.52 15.92
CA GLY A 275 -21.77 20.52 16.50
C GLY A 275 -21.06 19.58 17.46
N ASP A 276 -21.46 18.31 17.47
CA ASP A 276 -20.84 17.29 18.30
C ASP A 276 -19.52 16.80 17.68
N ALA A 277 -18.40 17.15 18.31
CA ALA A 277 -17.08 16.77 17.86
C ALA A 277 -16.80 15.26 18.00
N ALA A 278 -17.36 14.60 19.02
CA ALA A 278 -17.16 13.17 19.25
C ALA A 278 -17.93 12.35 18.22
N ALA A 279 -19.23 12.66 18.02
CA ALA A 279 -20.03 12.04 16.98
C ALA A 279 -19.49 12.35 15.57
N GLY A 280 -18.96 13.56 15.36
CA GLY A 280 -18.30 13.90 14.10
C GLY A 280 -17.03 13.06 13.84
N ALA A 281 -16.24 12.77 14.87
CA ALA A 281 -15.07 11.90 14.75
C ALA A 281 -15.46 10.45 14.42
N GLU A 282 -16.55 9.95 15.03
CA GLU A 282 -17.14 8.65 14.72
C GLU A 282 -17.58 8.56 13.26
N LEU A 283 -18.34 9.54 12.77
CA LEU A 283 -18.75 9.59 11.36
C LEU A 283 -17.54 9.63 10.41
N MET A 284 -16.50 10.41 10.73
CA MET A 284 -15.30 10.45 9.89
C MET A 284 -14.55 9.11 9.90
N ALA A 285 -14.52 8.40 11.03
CA ALA A 285 -13.90 7.07 11.11
C ALA A 285 -14.68 6.06 10.25
N MET A 286 -16.01 6.11 10.29
CA MET A 286 -16.91 5.30 9.47
C MET A 286 -16.72 5.56 7.96
N LEU A 287 -16.54 6.82 7.56
CA LEU A 287 -16.34 7.19 6.14
C LEU A 287 -14.89 7.05 5.66
N GLN A 288 -13.92 6.83 6.56
CA GLN A 288 -12.50 6.74 6.22
C GLN A 288 -12.18 5.70 5.12
N PRO A 289 -12.77 4.48 5.13
CA PRO A 289 -12.52 3.47 4.09
C PRO A 289 -13.05 3.88 2.71
N PHE A 290 -14.08 4.73 2.65
CA PHE A 290 -14.56 5.31 1.40
C PHE A 290 -13.59 6.36 0.86
N VAL A 291 -13.05 7.23 1.71
CA VAL A 291 -12.11 8.29 1.25
C VAL A 291 -10.76 7.70 0.84
N TYR A 292 -10.18 6.82 1.67
CA TYR A 292 -8.82 6.31 1.49
C TYR A 292 -8.81 4.78 1.34
N ARG A 293 -8.77 4.29 0.09
CA ARG A 293 -8.78 2.85 -0.21
C ARG A 293 -7.51 2.16 0.29
N ARG A 294 -7.65 1.12 1.13
CA ARG A 294 -6.50 0.27 1.59
C ARG A 294 -5.82 -0.46 0.43
N TYR A 295 -6.60 -0.88 -0.55
CA TYR A 295 -6.12 -1.51 -1.78
C TYR A 295 -6.46 -0.58 -2.94
N LEU A 296 -5.44 -0.11 -3.65
CA LEU A 296 -5.66 0.62 -4.88
C LEU A 296 -6.02 -0.35 -5.98
N ASP A 297 -7.21 -0.18 -6.53
CA ASP A 297 -7.56 -0.80 -7.79
C ASP A 297 -7.19 0.14 -8.95
N TYR A 298 -6.95 -0.44 -10.10
CA TYR A 298 -6.53 0.27 -11.32
C TYR A 298 -7.58 1.26 -11.84
N ARG A 299 -8.83 1.17 -11.34
CA ARG A 299 -9.88 2.16 -11.58
C ARG A 299 -9.50 3.53 -11.03
N ALA A 300 -8.81 3.59 -9.88
CA ALA A 300 -8.43 4.86 -9.25
C ALA A 300 -7.53 5.74 -10.17
N PHE A 301 -6.65 5.14 -10.97
CA PHE A 301 -5.82 5.88 -11.94
C PHE A 301 -6.64 6.38 -13.13
N GLY A 302 -7.55 5.56 -13.67
CA GLY A 302 -8.49 5.97 -14.71
C GLY A 302 -9.38 7.14 -14.26
N GLU A 303 -9.92 7.04 -13.04
CA GLU A 303 -10.74 8.08 -12.39
C GLU A 303 -9.98 9.42 -12.30
N LEU A 304 -8.73 9.39 -11.87
CA LEU A 304 -7.91 10.60 -11.80
C LEU A 304 -7.60 11.20 -13.17
N ARG A 305 -7.42 10.37 -14.20
CA ARG A 305 -7.28 10.87 -15.58
C ARG A 305 -8.54 11.51 -16.11
N GLU A 306 -9.71 10.93 -15.86
CA GLU A 306 -10.99 11.53 -16.23
C GLU A 306 -11.21 12.87 -15.51
N MET A 307 -10.87 12.95 -14.21
CA MET A 307 -10.92 14.20 -13.46
C MET A 307 -9.95 15.24 -14.03
N LYS A 308 -8.70 14.85 -14.32
CA LYS A 308 -7.71 15.72 -14.97
C LYS A 308 -8.20 16.22 -16.33
N ALA A 309 -8.79 15.34 -17.14
CA ALA A 309 -9.35 15.69 -18.45
C ALA A 309 -10.54 16.65 -18.33
N LYS A 310 -11.42 16.48 -17.35
CA LYS A 310 -12.52 17.42 -17.08
C LYS A 310 -12.00 18.79 -16.67
N ILE A 311 -10.99 18.84 -15.80
CA ILE A 311 -10.31 20.10 -15.43
C ILE A 311 -9.72 20.76 -16.70
N ALA A 312 -9.04 19.98 -17.54
CA ALA A 312 -8.45 20.47 -18.79
C ALA A 312 -9.50 20.95 -19.81
N GLN A 313 -10.65 20.29 -19.92
CA GLN A 313 -11.74 20.72 -20.82
C GLN A 313 -12.45 21.97 -20.32
N GLU A 314 -12.63 22.12 -19.01
CA GLU A 314 -13.19 23.34 -18.41
C GLU A 314 -12.31 24.58 -18.68
N LEU A 315 -11.00 24.40 -18.88
CA LEU A 315 -10.03 25.45 -19.23
C LEU A 315 -10.16 25.96 -20.67
N LEU A 316 -10.76 25.19 -21.58
CA LEU A 316 -10.93 25.58 -23.00
C LEU A 316 -12.07 26.58 -23.21
N ARG A 317 -12.86 26.87 -22.18
CA ARG A 317 -13.92 27.89 -22.24
C ARG A 317 -13.30 29.30 -22.22
N LYS A 318 -13.68 30.13 -23.20
CA LYS A 318 -13.08 31.45 -23.51
C LYS A 318 -13.15 32.48 -22.36
N ASP A 319 -13.95 32.21 -21.34
CA ASP A 319 -14.24 33.08 -20.19
C ASP A 319 -13.29 32.89 -19.00
N ARG A 320 -12.41 31.87 -19.01
CA ARG A 320 -11.63 31.46 -17.82
C ARG A 320 -10.11 31.69 -17.89
N THR A 321 -9.59 32.26 -18.96
CA THR A 321 -8.14 32.53 -19.11
C THR A 321 -7.59 33.55 -18.11
N ASP A 322 -8.43 34.46 -17.63
CA ASP A 322 -8.06 35.51 -16.67
C ASP A 322 -8.42 35.13 -15.21
N SER A 323 -8.51 33.84 -14.88
CA SER A 323 -8.87 33.37 -13.53
C SER A 323 -7.66 32.79 -12.80
N VAL A 324 -7.36 33.27 -11.58
CA VAL A 324 -6.24 32.73 -10.78
C VAL A 324 -6.52 31.31 -10.28
N LYS A 325 -7.81 30.98 -10.08
CA LYS A 325 -8.27 29.66 -9.60
C LYS A 325 -8.45 28.64 -10.71
N LEU A 326 -9.18 29.05 -11.73
CA LEU A 326 -9.69 28.17 -12.77
C LEU A 326 -8.92 28.28 -14.07
N GLY A 327 -7.96 29.21 -14.18
CA GLY A 327 -7.08 29.34 -15.34
C GLY A 327 -5.94 28.31 -15.33
N LYS A 328 -5.20 28.25 -16.43
CA LYS A 328 -4.06 27.34 -16.59
C LYS A 328 -2.99 27.64 -15.55
N GLY A 329 -2.44 26.60 -14.92
CA GLY A 329 -1.48 26.78 -13.84
C GLY A 329 -2.08 27.41 -12.58
N GLY A 330 -3.41 27.35 -12.44
CA GLY A 330 -4.13 27.95 -11.32
C GLY A 330 -4.09 27.11 -10.05
N ILE A 331 -4.76 27.64 -9.02
CA ILE A 331 -4.94 27.02 -7.70
C ILE A 331 -5.38 25.56 -7.78
N ARG A 332 -6.38 25.32 -8.62
CA ARG A 332 -7.06 24.03 -8.73
C ARG A 332 -6.13 22.94 -9.24
N GLU A 333 -5.17 23.29 -10.10
CA GLU A 333 -4.17 22.34 -10.59
C GLU A 333 -3.22 21.91 -9.46
N ILE A 334 -2.80 22.84 -8.59
CA ILE A 334 -1.98 22.52 -7.40
C ILE A 334 -2.75 21.63 -6.42
N GLU A 335 -4.01 21.99 -6.13
CA GLU A 335 -4.90 21.18 -5.28
C GLU A 335 -5.07 19.77 -5.84
N PHE A 336 -5.28 19.65 -7.15
CA PHE A 336 -5.39 18.38 -7.83
C PHE A 336 -4.11 17.54 -7.71
N ILE A 337 -2.92 18.13 -7.92
CA ILE A 337 -1.65 17.42 -7.76
C ILE A 337 -1.57 16.80 -6.36
N ALA A 338 -1.76 17.62 -5.31
CA ALA A 338 -1.69 17.13 -3.93
C ALA A 338 -2.74 16.03 -3.66
N GLN A 339 -4.01 16.29 -3.96
CA GLN A 339 -5.12 15.38 -3.68
C GLN A 339 -5.08 14.09 -4.51
N ALA A 340 -4.50 14.12 -5.71
CA ALA A 340 -4.28 12.92 -6.51
C ALA A 340 -3.38 11.93 -5.77
N PHE A 341 -2.28 12.40 -5.15
CA PHE A 341 -1.45 11.54 -4.31
C PHE A 341 -2.17 11.06 -3.04
N GLN A 342 -3.03 11.89 -2.45
CA GLN A 342 -3.83 11.49 -1.28
C GLN A 342 -4.79 10.35 -1.62
N LEU A 343 -5.46 10.40 -2.78
CA LEU A 343 -6.30 9.29 -3.26
C LEU A 343 -5.45 8.07 -3.63
N LEU A 344 -4.28 8.29 -4.24
CA LEU A 344 -3.41 7.21 -4.71
C LEU A 344 -2.62 6.51 -3.60
N ARG A 345 -2.38 7.14 -2.46
CA ARG A 345 -1.47 6.62 -1.43
C ARG A 345 -1.99 6.78 -0.02
N GLY A 346 -3.00 7.62 0.23
CA GLY A 346 -3.51 7.90 1.57
C GLY A 346 -4.08 6.70 2.33
N GLY A 347 -4.47 5.63 1.63
CA GLY A 347 -4.87 4.38 2.29
C GLY A 347 -3.71 3.54 2.84
N GLN A 348 -2.51 3.72 2.29
CA GLN A 348 -1.27 3.05 2.70
C GLN A 348 -0.41 3.95 3.60
N ASP A 349 -0.40 5.26 3.31
CA ASP A 349 0.38 6.26 4.02
C ASP A 349 -0.55 7.27 4.72
N LYS A 350 -0.75 7.07 6.03
CA LYS A 350 -1.63 7.93 6.83
C LYS A 350 -1.19 9.39 6.87
N ALA A 351 0.09 9.69 6.62
CA ALA A 351 0.58 11.08 6.58
C ALA A 351 -0.09 11.89 5.44
N LEU A 352 -0.55 11.22 4.38
CA LEU A 352 -1.28 11.83 3.27
C LEU A 352 -2.79 11.98 3.55
N GLN A 353 -3.29 11.63 4.73
CA GLN A 353 -4.67 11.89 5.14
C GLN A 353 -4.86 13.29 5.77
N GLU A 354 -3.81 14.12 5.73
CA GLU A 354 -3.86 15.53 6.09
C GLU A 354 -4.71 16.33 5.08
N ARG A 355 -5.42 17.35 5.54
CA ARG A 355 -6.37 18.08 4.70
C ARG A 355 -5.75 19.31 4.07
N ARG A 356 -4.75 19.93 4.71
CA ARG A 356 -4.11 21.17 4.23
C ARG A 356 -3.20 20.91 3.04
N VAL A 357 -3.38 21.64 1.93
CA VAL A 357 -2.61 21.41 0.69
C VAL A 357 -1.12 21.57 0.95
N ARG A 358 -0.73 22.63 1.66
CA ARG A 358 0.68 22.93 1.92
C ARG A 358 1.36 21.82 2.73
N VAL A 359 0.69 21.31 3.76
CA VAL A 359 1.25 20.22 4.57
C VAL A 359 1.35 18.93 3.76
N VAL A 360 0.35 18.64 2.92
CA VAL A 360 0.42 17.49 2.00
C VAL A 360 1.61 17.61 1.05
N LEU A 361 1.87 18.79 0.48
CA LEU A 361 3.04 19.01 -0.39
C LEU A 361 4.35 18.72 0.34
N ASP A 362 4.49 19.13 1.60
CA ASP A 362 5.69 18.82 2.41
C ASP A 362 5.85 17.31 2.61
N VAL A 363 4.75 16.60 2.92
CA VAL A 363 4.75 15.13 3.03
C VAL A 363 5.16 14.46 1.72
N LEU A 364 4.76 15.01 0.56
CA LEU A 364 5.18 14.46 -0.74
C LEU A 364 6.69 14.55 -0.97
N ALA A 365 7.34 15.63 -0.51
CA ALA A 365 8.80 15.74 -0.56
C ALA A 365 9.48 14.80 0.45
N GLU A 366 9.02 14.78 1.70
CA GLU A 366 9.59 13.96 2.77
C GLU A 366 9.56 12.45 2.44
N ARG A 367 8.51 12.00 1.76
CA ARG A 367 8.33 10.60 1.35
C ARG A 367 8.93 10.26 -0.02
N GLY A 368 9.50 11.25 -0.72
CA GLY A 368 10.08 11.07 -2.04
C GLY A 368 9.06 10.76 -3.15
N TYR A 369 7.80 11.17 -2.97
CA TYR A 369 6.76 11.03 -4.01
C TYR A 369 6.87 12.12 -5.08
N LEU A 370 7.38 13.30 -4.71
CA LEU A 370 7.77 14.37 -5.63
C LEU A 370 9.18 14.89 -5.29
N PRO A 371 9.97 15.31 -6.28
CA PRO A 371 11.24 15.99 -6.04
C PRO A 371 11.07 17.23 -5.15
N ALA A 372 11.96 17.40 -4.15
CA ALA A 372 11.91 18.52 -3.21
C ALA A 372 11.92 19.90 -3.90
N GLN A 373 12.59 20.02 -5.05
CA GLN A 373 12.62 21.24 -5.86
C GLN A 373 11.24 21.57 -6.45
N GLU A 374 10.51 20.57 -6.95
CA GLU A 374 9.16 20.74 -7.49
C GLU A 374 8.16 21.11 -6.38
N VAL A 375 8.29 20.48 -5.20
CA VAL A 375 7.48 20.82 -4.03
C VAL A 375 7.74 22.26 -3.56
N ALA A 376 8.99 22.70 -3.50
CA ALA A 376 9.33 24.08 -3.13
C ALA A 376 8.73 25.09 -4.13
N MET A 377 8.74 24.77 -5.43
CA MET A 377 8.08 25.57 -6.45
C MET A 377 6.56 25.62 -6.24
N LEU A 378 5.90 24.46 -6.04
CA LEU A 378 4.46 24.39 -5.79
C LEU A 378 4.03 25.14 -4.52
N GLN A 379 4.82 25.08 -3.45
CA GLN A 379 4.59 25.86 -2.22
C GLN A 379 4.62 27.37 -2.49
N ALA A 380 5.64 27.83 -3.23
CA ALA A 380 5.78 29.24 -3.59
C ALA A 380 4.64 29.70 -4.50
N ALA A 381 4.29 28.90 -5.52
CA ALA A 381 3.19 29.16 -6.43
C ALA A 381 1.83 29.21 -5.71
N TYR A 382 1.55 28.23 -4.86
CA TYR A 382 0.32 28.19 -4.07
C TYR A 382 0.19 29.44 -3.20
N ARG A 383 1.26 29.82 -2.48
CA ARG A 383 1.28 31.05 -1.67
C ARG A 383 1.00 32.30 -2.50
N TYR A 384 1.70 32.47 -3.62
CA TYR A 384 1.56 33.64 -4.48
C TYR A 384 0.15 33.76 -5.06
N LEU A 385 -0.38 32.67 -5.60
CA LEU A 385 -1.73 32.63 -6.15
C LEU A 385 -2.79 32.89 -5.07
N ARG A 386 -2.60 32.43 -3.82
CA ARG A 386 -3.64 32.53 -2.76
C ARG A 386 -3.69 33.90 -2.14
N LEU A 387 -2.52 34.53 -2.02
CA LEU A 387 -2.42 35.94 -1.70
C LEU A 387 -3.09 36.79 -2.79
N THR A 388 -2.82 36.49 -4.07
CA THR A 388 -3.46 37.18 -5.19
C THR A 388 -4.98 37.05 -5.14
N GLU A 389 -5.49 35.82 -4.95
CA GLU A 389 -6.93 35.56 -4.83
C GLU A 389 -7.55 36.34 -3.65
N ASN A 390 -6.94 36.29 -2.46
CA ASN A 390 -7.40 37.04 -1.30
C ASN A 390 -7.45 38.55 -1.57
N HIS A 391 -6.42 39.11 -2.20
CA HIS A 391 -6.36 40.54 -2.49
C HIS A 391 -7.40 41.00 -3.52
N ILE A 392 -7.74 40.16 -4.51
CA ILE A 392 -8.84 40.44 -5.44
C ILE A 392 -10.16 40.50 -4.66
N GLN A 393 -10.38 39.55 -3.75
CA GLN A 393 -11.60 39.47 -2.94
C GLN A 393 -11.71 40.60 -1.91
N GLN A 394 -10.60 40.95 -1.25
CA GLN A 394 -10.50 42.02 -0.26
C GLN A 394 -10.77 43.41 -0.81
N LEU A 395 -10.71 43.60 -2.13
CA LEU A 395 -11.05 44.88 -2.75
C LEU A 395 -12.46 45.33 -2.33
N ALA A 396 -13.44 44.43 -2.39
CA ALA A 396 -14.84 44.77 -2.18
C ALA A 396 -15.65 43.68 -1.45
N ASP A 397 -14.99 42.68 -0.84
CA ASP A 397 -15.61 41.49 -0.25
C ASP A 397 -16.52 40.76 -1.27
N GLN A 398 -15.94 40.49 -2.43
CA GLN A 398 -16.62 39.83 -3.54
C GLN A 398 -16.01 38.46 -3.79
N GLN A 399 -16.86 37.47 -4.02
CA GLN A 399 -16.43 36.14 -4.44
C GLN A 399 -16.10 36.16 -5.92
N THR A 400 -14.87 36.51 -6.21
CA THR A 400 -14.30 36.49 -7.55
C THR A 400 -12.94 35.79 -7.51
N HIS A 401 -12.64 35.14 -8.62
CA HIS A 401 -11.34 34.55 -8.90
C HIS A 401 -10.69 35.17 -10.14
N ASP A 402 -11.37 36.14 -10.75
CA ASP A 402 -10.99 36.71 -12.03
C ASP A 402 -10.18 37.99 -11.80
N LEU A 403 -9.16 38.16 -12.63
CA LEU A 403 -8.33 39.34 -12.64
C LEU A 403 -9.16 40.57 -13.02
N PRO A 404 -8.93 41.73 -12.36
CA PRO A 404 -9.66 42.94 -12.66
C PRO A 404 -9.43 43.40 -14.10
N LYS A 405 -10.49 43.92 -14.73
CA LYS A 405 -10.42 44.53 -16.06
C LYS A 405 -10.22 46.04 -16.00
N ASP A 406 -10.74 46.68 -14.95
CA ASP A 406 -10.61 48.11 -14.70
C ASP A 406 -9.16 48.49 -14.37
N ALA A 407 -8.66 49.58 -14.97
CA ALA A 407 -7.28 50.02 -14.80
C ALA A 407 -6.98 50.44 -13.34
N GLY A 408 -7.95 51.04 -12.65
CA GLY A 408 -7.80 51.40 -11.23
C GLY A 408 -7.70 50.19 -10.33
N GLN A 409 -8.55 49.18 -10.55
CA GLN A 409 -8.51 47.91 -9.80
C GLN A 409 -7.23 47.10 -10.08
N ARG A 410 -6.75 47.07 -11.34
CA ARG A 410 -5.46 46.48 -11.72
C ARG A 410 -4.30 47.10 -10.95
N LEU A 411 -4.27 48.44 -10.87
CA LEU A 411 -3.24 49.16 -10.12
C LEU A 411 -3.31 48.86 -8.61
N ARG A 412 -4.52 48.73 -8.04
CA ARG A 412 -4.69 48.34 -6.63
C ARG A 412 -4.17 46.94 -6.35
N LEU A 413 -4.45 45.97 -7.23
CA LEU A 413 -3.96 44.59 -7.09
C LEU A 413 -2.44 44.51 -7.24
N ALA A 414 -1.87 45.20 -8.23
CA ALA A 414 -0.42 45.28 -8.38
C ALA A 414 0.23 45.88 -7.12
N CYS A 415 -0.30 47.01 -6.63
CA CYS A 415 0.21 47.68 -5.44
C CYS A 415 0.08 46.81 -4.17
N SER A 416 -0.98 46.00 -4.03
CA SER A 416 -1.16 45.12 -2.88
C SER A 416 -0.15 43.98 -2.86
N MET A 417 0.15 43.43 -4.03
CA MET A 417 1.19 42.41 -4.24
C MET A 417 2.61 42.99 -4.15
N GLY A 418 2.78 44.31 -4.15
CA GLY A 418 4.07 44.99 -4.01
C GLY A 418 4.75 45.34 -5.33
N HIS A 419 4.00 45.31 -6.42
CA HIS A 419 4.44 45.70 -7.76
C HIS A 419 4.20 47.19 -8.01
N ALA A 420 5.02 47.77 -8.91
CA ALA A 420 4.92 49.18 -9.28
C ALA A 420 3.76 49.44 -10.25
N ASP A 421 3.50 48.48 -11.14
CA ASP A 421 2.49 48.57 -12.19
C ASP A 421 1.87 47.20 -12.50
N TRP A 422 0.85 47.20 -13.36
CA TRP A 422 0.12 46.00 -13.75
C TRP A 422 0.98 45.02 -14.55
N ASP A 423 1.86 45.52 -15.41
CA ASP A 423 2.61 44.68 -16.34
C ASP A 423 3.67 43.87 -15.60
N SER A 424 4.34 44.46 -14.60
CA SER A 424 5.30 43.74 -13.74
C SER A 424 4.60 42.64 -12.92
N PHE A 425 3.42 42.93 -12.37
CA PHE A 425 2.62 41.95 -11.64
C PHE A 425 2.16 40.80 -12.54
N LYS A 426 1.63 41.12 -13.73
CA LYS A 426 1.10 40.13 -14.67
C LYS A 426 2.20 39.22 -15.21
N ALA A 427 3.39 39.75 -15.48
CA ALA A 427 4.53 38.95 -15.91
C ALA A 427 4.97 37.92 -14.86
N GLU A 428 5.01 38.30 -13.57
CA GLU A 428 5.32 37.35 -12.49
C GLU A 428 4.22 36.29 -12.34
N LEU A 429 2.94 36.71 -12.38
CA LEU A 429 1.81 35.78 -12.32
C LEU A 429 1.84 34.75 -13.45
N ASP A 430 2.11 35.19 -14.68
CA ASP A 430 2.19 34.29 -15.85
C ASP A 430 3.36 33.32 -15.74
N GLY A 431 4.51 33.76 -15.20
CA GLY A 431 5.64 32.90 -14.91
C GLY A 431 5.30 31.81 -13.88
N VAL A 432 4.61 32.18 -12.79
CA VAL A 432 4.15 31.24 -11.76
C VAL A 432 3.15 30.22 -12.36
N SER A 433 2.17 30.68 -13.13
CA SER A 433 1.19 29.80 -13.78
C SER A 433 1.84 28.84 -14.77
N ALA A 434 2.80 29.29 -15.58
CA ALA A 434 3.50 28.41 -16.53
C ALA A 434 4.26 27.27 -15.82
N GLN A 435 4.88 27.54 -14.67
CA GLN A 435 5.58 26.53 -13.88
C GLN A 435 4.63 25.47 -13.32
N VAL A 436 3.49 25.89 -12.76
CA VAL A 436 2.45 24.97 -12.26
C VAL A 436 1.89 24.11 -13.38
N GLN A 437 1.57 24.72 -14.53
CA GLN A 437 1.00 24.00 -15.66
C GLN A 437 1.96 22.92 -16.18
N SER A 438 3.26 23.24 -16.32
CA SER A 438 4.27 22.29 -16.75
C SER A 438 4.33 21.05 -15.85
N LEU A 439 4.17 21.22 -14.54
CA LEU A 439 4.17 20.11 -13.60
C LEU A 439 2.85 19.33 -13.62
N PHE A 440 1.71 20.04 -13.70
CA PHE A 440 0.39 19.43 -13.81
C PHE A 440 0.27 18.51 -15.03
N GLU A 441 0.88 18.87 -16.15
CA GLU A 441 0.93 18.05 -17.36
C GLU A 441 1.66 16.72 -17.12
N GLN A 442 2.73 16.72 -16.33
CA GLN A 442 3.53 15.54 -16.00
C GLN A 442 2.88 14.62 -14.95
N VAL A 443 2.12 15.18 -14.01
CA VAL A 443 1.44 14.43 -12.95
C VAL A 443 0.26 13.65 -13.52
N ILE A 444 0.31 12.31 -13.42
CA ILE A 444 -0.66 11.39 -14.04
C ILE A 444 -0.69 11.58 -15.55
N ALA A 445 0.24 10.90 -16.24
CA ALA A 445 0.31 10.91 -17.68
C ALA A 445 -1.06 10.52 -18.28
N PRO A 446 -1.57 11.24 -19.31
CA PRO A 446 -2.73 10.77 -20.05
C PRO A 446 -2.46 9.37 -20.59
N ALA A 447 -3.52 8.59 -20.82
CA ALA A 447 -3.37 7.41 -21.65
C ALA A 447 -2.77 7.91 -22.97
N ARG A 448 -1.56 7.44 -23.34
CA ARG A 448 -1.10 7.61 -24.72
C ARG A 448 -2.19 7.00 -25.58
N ASP A 449 -2.95 7.84 -26.27
CA ASP A 449 -3.76 7.40 -27.39
C ASP A 449 -2.75 7.18 -28.50
N ASP A 450 -2.21 5.96 -28.53
CA ASP A 450 -1.41 5.53 -29.65
C ASP A 450 -2.39 5.51 -30.83
N GLY A 451 -2.38 6.61 -31.60
CA GLY A 451 -3.38 6.92 -32.62
C GLY A 451 -3.52 5.85 -33.70
N GLU A 452 -4.34 6.12 -34.72
CA GLU A 452 -4.61 5.19 -35.84
C GLU A 452 -3.35 4.67 -36.58
N GLN A 453 -2.19 5.30 -36.38
CA GLN A 453 -0.90 4.88 -36.93
C GLN A 453 -0.20 3.75 -36.14
N ASN A 454 -0.74 3.28 -35.01
CA ASN A 454 -0.16 2.18 -34.26
C ASN A 454 -0.44 0.82 -34.96
N LEU A 455 0.59 0.22 -35.58
CA LEU A 455 0.52 -1.08 -36.26
C LEU A 455 -0.13 -2.17 -35.39
N ALA A 456 0.19 -2.22 -34.09
CA ALA A 456 -0.36 -3.20 -33.16
C ALA A 456 -1.89 -3.04 -32.98
N ARG A 457 -2.38 -1.80 -33.01
CA ARG A 457 -3.80 -1.47 -32.94
C ARG A 457 -4.52 -1.84 -34.23
N GLN A 458 -3.87 -1.67 -35.39
CA GLN A 458 -4.43 -2.12 -36.67
C GLN A 458 -4.52 -3.65 -36.75
N VAL A 459 -3.53 -4.37 -36.22
CA VAL A 459 -3.58 -5.85 -36.13
C VAL A 459 -4.76 -6.31 -35.27
N TRP A 460 -4.90 -5.75 -34.06
CA TRP A 460 -5.94 -6.19 -33.10
C TRP A 460 -7.35 -5.64 -33.42
N CYS A 461 -7.49 -4.31 -33.51
CA CYS A 461 -8.78 -3.62 -33.68
C CYS A 461 -9.15 -3.36 -35.15
N GLY A 462 -8.17 -3.34 -36.07
CA GLY A 462 -8.39 -2.98 -37.47
C GLY A 462 -9.18 -4.02 -38.27
N GLY A 463 -9.89 -3.53 -39.30
CA GLY A 463 -10.49 -4.34 -40.36
C GLY A 463 -9.48 -4.63 -41.47
N GLY A 464 -9.52 -5.83 -42.04
CA GLY A 464 -8.59 -6.31 -43.08
C GLY A 464 -8.54 -7.84 -43.12
N ASP A 465 -8.03 -8.42 -44.20
CA ASP A 465 -7.79 -9.87 -44.29
C ASP A 465 -6.55 -10.30 -43.47
N GLU A 466 -6.41 -11.60 -43.21
CA GLU A 466 -5.27 -12.12 -42.42
C GLU A 466 -3.93 -11.84 -43.10
N ALA A 467 -3.89 -11.77 -44.43
CA ALA A 467 -2.70 -11.46 -45.20
C ALA A 467 -2.16 -10.05 -44.88
N ALA A 468 -3.04 -9.03 -44.86
CA ALA A 468 -2.66 -7.67 -44.50
C ALA A 468 -2.15 -7.58 -43.04
N LYS A 469 -2.81 -8.25 -42.09
CA LYS A 469 -2.38 -8.28 -40.68
C LYS A 469 -1.03 -8.97 -40.48
N SER A 470 -0.73 -9.97 -41.31
CA SER A 470 0.53 -10.72 -41.28
C SER A 470 1.71 -9.83 -41.68
N VAL A 471 1.52 -8.98 -42.69
CA VAL A 471 2.51 -7.98 -43.10
C VAL A 471 2.79 -6.99 -41.97
N LEU A 472 1.74 -6.45 -41.32
CA LEU A 472 1.89 -5.50 -40.20
C LEU A 472 2.68 -6.10 -39.03
N LEU A 473 2.44 -7.36 -38.67
CA LEU A 473 3.24 -8.06 -37.66
C LEU A 473 4.69 -8.27 -38.12
N GLY A 474 4.92 -8.58 -39.40
CA GLY A 474 6.26 -8.63 -39.96
C GLY A 474 7.01 -7.30 -39.82
N GLU A 475 6.35 -6.18 -40.11
CA GLU A 475 6.90 -4.82 -39.94
C GLU A 475 7.18 -4.46 -38.47
N MET A 476 6.39 -5.00 -37.54
CA MET A 476 6.65 -4.87 -36.10
C MET A 476 7.85 -5.68 -35.61
N GLY A 477 8.37 -6.62 -36.40
CA GLY A 477 9.55 -7.42 -36.06
C GLY A 477 9.28 -8.89 -35.69
N TYR A 478 8.06 -9.38 -35.88
CA TYR A 478 7.72 -10.79 -35.62
C TYR A 478 8.26 -11.73 -36.70
N ARG A 479 8.95 -12.80 -36.29
CA ARG A 479 9.55 -13.81 -37.18
C ARG A 479 8.54 -14.83 -37.71
N ALA A 480 7.48 -15.10 -36.96
CA ALA A 480 6.40 -16.01 -37.35
C ALA A 480 5.00 -15.32 -37.27
N PRO A 481 4.71 -14.30 -38.09
CA PRO A 481 3.46 -13.54 -38.03
C PRO A 481 2.18 -14.39 -38.10
N HIS A 482 2.17 -15.44 -38.93
CA HIS A 482 1.00 -16.31 -39.12
C HIS A 482 0.59 -17.04 -37.84
N ASP A 483 1.56 -17.64 -37.13
CA ASP A 483 1.32 -18.32 -35.87
C ASP A 483 0.77 -17.37 -34.79
N ILE A 484 1.27 -16.13 -34.77
CA ILE A 484 0.79 -15.09 -33.85
C ILE A 484 -0.66 -14.75 -34.16
N LEU A 485 -1.02 -14.55 -35.44
CA LEU A 485 -2.40 -14.27 -35.84
C LEU A 485 -3.36 -15.39 -35.48
N GLU A 486 -2.97 -16.65 -35.71
CA GLU A 486 -3.80 -17.81 -35.38
C GLU A 486 -4.15 -17.84 -33.88
N MET A 487 -3.17 -17.58 -33.01
CA MET A 487 -3.40 -17.51 -31.56
C MET A 487 -4.28 -16.32 -31.16
N LEU A 488 -4.09 -15.15 -31.78
CA LEU A 488 -4.92 -13.97 -31.53
C LEU A 488 -6.37 -14.20 -31.97
N ALA A 489 -6.58 -14.85 -33.11
CA ALA A 489 -7.90 -15.22 -33.62
C ALA A 489 -8.58 -16.25 -32.70
N ALA A 490 -7.86 -17.28 -32.27
CA ALA A 490 -8.35 -18.28 -31.34
C ALA A 490 -8.75 -17.67 -29.99
N PHE A 491 -7.91 -16.79 -29.43
CA PHE A 491 -8.21 -16.07 -28.20
C PHE A 491 -9.44 -15.16 -28.33
N ARG A 492 -9.54 -14.40 -29.43
CA ARG A 492 -10.71 -13.53 -29.68
C ARG A 492 -12.01 -14.32 -29.80
N ALA A 493 -11.94 -15.55 -30.33
CA ALA A 493 -13.06 -16.48 -30.44
C ALA A 493 -13.33 -17.29 -29.16
N SER A 494 -12.52 -17.14 -28.11
CA SER A 494 -12.62 -17.97 -26.92
C SER A 494 -13.86 -17.65 -26.08
N GLN A 495 -14.37 -18.64 -25.35
CA GLN A 495 -15.53 -18.47 -24.49
C GLN A 495 -15.28 -17.47 -23.36
N ALA A 496 -14.00 -17.29 -22.98
CA ALA A 496 -13.60 -16.31 -21.98
C ALA A 496 -13.82 -14.87 -22.48
N VAL A 497 -13.39 -14.57 -23.71
CA VAL A 497 -13.61 -13.25 -24.35
C VAL A 497 -15.10 -13.01 -24.62
N ALA A 498 -15.83 -14.02 -25.06
CA ALA A 498 -17.28 -13.92 -25.31
C ALA A 498 -18.11 -13.57 -24.05
N ARG A 499 -17.58 -13.83 -22.85
CA ARG A 499 -18.22 -13.52 -21.56
C ARG A 499 -17.83 -12.15 -20.99
N LEU A 500 -16.92 -11.41 -21.64
CA LEU A 500 -16.52 -10.08 -21.19
C LEU A 500 -17.70 -9.11 -21.26
N SER A 501 -17.80 -8.22 -20.28
CA SER A 501 -18.72 -7.09 -20.37
C SER A 501 -18.23 -6.08 -21.42
N ALA A 502 -19.10 -5.18 -21.88
CA ALA A 502 -18.70 -4.11 -22.82
C ALA A 502 -17.47 -3.33 -22.34
N ARG A 503 -17.36 -3.12 -21.01
CA ARG A 503 -16.17 -2.53 -20.38
C ARG A 503 -14.95 -3.44 -20.48
N GLY A 504 -15.08 -4.74 -20.21
CA GLY A 504 -13.99 -5.71 -20.33
C GLY A 504 -13.44 -5.81 -21.75
N VAL A 505 -14.32 -5.76 -22.76
CA VAL A 505 -13.92 -5.69 -24.18
C VAL A 505 -13.13 -4.42 -24.48
N ALA A 506 -13.59 -3.26 -24.01
CA ALA A 506 -12.89 -1.99 -24.21
C ALA A 506 -11.49 -1.98 -23.56
N GLU A 507 -11.35 -2.56 -22.35
CA GLU A 507 -10.05 -2.71 -21.69
C GLU A 507 -9.14 -3.70 -22.43
N LEU A 508 -9.70 -4.79 -22.96
CA LEU A 508 -8.96 -5.75 -23.78
C LEU A 508 -8.45 -5.11 -25.08
N ASP A 509 -9.28 -4.32 -25.77
CA ASP A 509 -8.90 -3.60 -26.99
C ASP A 509 -7.80 -2.56 -26.75
N ARG A 510 -7.67 -2.07 -25.52
CA ARG A 510 -6.58 -1.21 -25.09
C ARG A 510 -5.33 -1.98 -24.67
N LEU A 511 -5.50 -3.15 -24.05
CA LEU A 511 -4.41 -4.00 -23.57
C LEU A 511 -3.65 -4.68 -24.72
N MET A 512 -4.38 -5.31 -25.65
CA MET A 512 -3.78 -6.20 -26.64
C MET A 512 -2.74 -5.51 -27.54
N PRO A 513 -2.94 -4.27 -28.04
CA PRO A 513 -1.90 -3.57 -28.78
C PRO A 513 -0.61 -3.36 -27.96
N ARG A 514 -0.74 -3.05 -26.66
CA ARG A 514 0.41 -2.87 -25.76
C ARG A 514 1.13 -4.18 -25.48
N LEU A 515 0.38 -5.28 -25.35
CA LEU A 515 0.94 -6.62 -25.19
C LEU A 515 1.76 -7.01 -26.42
N LEU A 516 1.23 -6.78 -27.63
CA LEU A 516 1.95 -7.03 -28.87
C LEU A 516 3.25 -6.22 -28.93
N GLN A 517 3.21 -4.93 -28.62
CA GLN A 517 4.42 -4.11 -28.56
C GLN A 517 5.45 -4.62 -27.53
N ALA A 518 4.99 -5.03 -26.35
CA ALA A 518 5.87 -5.54 -25.30
C ALA A 518 6.52 -6.88 -25.69
N LEU A 519 5.83 -7.72 -26.47
CA LEU A 519 6.34 -9.01 -26.94
C LEU A 519 7.46 -8.89 -27.98
N VAL A 520 7.46 -7.84 -28.81
CA VAL A 520 8.53 -7.59 -29.79
C VAL A 520 9.89 -7.43 -29.11
N VAL A 521 9.94 -6.77 -27.94
CA VAL A 521 11.18 -6.56 -27.16
C VAL A 521 11.80 -7.90 -26.73
N VAL A 522 10.99 -8.93 -26.56
CA VAL A 522 11.44 -10.28 -26.17
C VAL A 522 11.97 -11.05 -27.39
N GLU A 523 11.47 -10.76 -28.59
CA GLU A 523 11.87 -11.42 -29.85
C GLU A 523 13.25 -10.96 -30.38
N GLN A 524 13.76 -9.84 -29.86
CA GLN A 524 15.07 -9.27 -30.14
C GLN A 524 15.82 -8.99 -28.83
N PRO A 525 16.46 -9.98 -28.18
CA PRO A 525 17.27 -9.69 -27.00
C PRO A 525 18.45 -8.79 -27.39
N ASP A 526 18.67 -7.71 -26.64
CA ASP A 526 19.90 -6.91 -26.72
C ASP A 526 21.12 -7.82 -26.49
N ASP A 527 22.14 -7.73 -27.35
CA ASP A 527 23.45 -8.42 -27.26
C ASP A 527 24.28 -8.10 -25.98
N HIS A 528 23.67 -7.42 -25.00
CA HIS A 528 24.33 -6.84 -23.84
C HIS A 528 24.67 -7.82 -22.70
N ASP A 529 24.15 -9.05 -22.73
CA ASP A 529 24.39 -10.05 -21.67
C ASP A 529 25.75 -10.78 -21.79
N SER A 530 26.57 -10.41 -22.78
CA SER A 530 27.90 -10.96 -23.01
C SER A 530 28.97 -10.52 -22.00
N THR A 531 28.64 -9.67 -21.02
CA THR A 531 29.65 -9.03 -20.14
C THR A 531 29.60 -9.41 -18.65
N GLN A 532 28.59 -10.14 -18.16
CA GLN A 532 28.51 -10.53 -16.73
C GLN A 532 28.81 -12.01 -16.42
N GLU A 533 29.19 -12.84 -17.41
CA GLU A 533 29.65 -14.22 -17.15
C GLU A 533 31.03 -14.32 -16.44
N SER A 534 31.70 -13.20 -16.13
CA SER A 534 33.14 -13.19 -15.83
C SER A 534 33.55 -13.43 -14.36
N VAL A 535 32.63 -13.60 -13.39
CA VAL A 535 33.06 -13.64 -11.97
C VAL A 535 32.68 -14.92 -11.21
N ALA A 536 31.88 -15.84 -11.78
CA ALA A 536 31.54 -17.11 -11.10
C ALA A 536 31.76 -18.39 -11.92
N SER A 537 32.27 -18.30 -13.16
CA SER A 537 32.34 -19.42 -14.12
C SER A 537 33.75 -19.96 -14.38
N GLY A 538 34.67 -19.80 -13.44
CA GLY A 538 36.06 -20.26 -13.55
C GLY A 538 36.25 -21.76 -13.34
N SER A 539 35.57 -22.63 -14.11
CA SER A 539 35.95 -24.07 -14.23
C SER A 539 35.20 -24.87 -15.31
N LEU A 540 34.39 -24.27 -16.18
CA LEU A 540 33.62 -25.03 -17.18
C LEU A 540 34.43 -25.30 -18.45
N SER A 541 34.49 -26.57 -18.86
CA SER A 541 35.01 -26.98 -20.17
C SER A 541 34.11 -26.48 -21.31
N LEU A 542 34.67 -26.36 -22.52
CA LEU A 542 33.93 -25.95 -23.73
C LEU A 542 32.73 -26.87 -24.04
N ARG A 543 32.79 -28.14 -23.65
CA ARG A 543 31.71 -29.12 -23.84
C ARG A 543 30.60 -28.99 -22.80
N GLU A 544 30.92 -28.69 -21.54
CA GLU A 544 29.92 -28.36 -20.53
C GLU A 544 29.18 -27.05 -20.87
N ARG A 545 29.90 -26.06 -21.41
CA ARG A 545 29.28 -24.86 -21.97
C ARG A 545 28.34 -25.17 -23.14
N ALA A 546 28.64 -26.18 -23.96
CA ALA A 546 27.77 -26.63 -25.05
C ALA A 546 26.51 -27.36 -24.55
N GLY A 547 26.62 -28.23 -23.54
CA GLY A 547 25.47 -28.91 -22.93
C GLY A 547 24.57 -27.98 -22.10
N VAL A 548 25.16 -27.02 -21.38
CA VAL A 548 24.43 -25.90 -20.75
C VAL A 548 23.82 -24.99 -21.82
N ARG A 549 24.52 -24.75 -22.94
CA ARG A 549 23.95 -24.08 -24.12
C ARG A 549 22.85 -24.89 -24.78
N GLU A 550 22.80 -26.21 -24.70
CA GLU A 550 21.72 -27.02 -25.31
C GLU A 550 20.43 -26.98 -24.46
N LEU A 551 20.58 -26.92 -23.13
CA LEU A 551 19.50 -26.58 -22.19
C LEU A 551 19.06 -25.12 -22.35
N ASN A 552 20.00 -24.18 -22.52
CA ASN A 552 19.71 -22.76 -22.74
C ASN A 552 19.22 -22.45 -24.18
N SER A 553 19.59 -23.24 -25.20
CA SER A 553 19.15 -23.04 -26.60
C SER A 553 17.73 -23.54 -26.84
N ARG A 554 17.21 -24.36 -25.92
CA ARG A 554 15.77 -24.62 -25.79
C ARG A 554 15.02 -23.48 -25.06
N GLY A 555 15.77 -22.53 -24.49
CA GLY A 555 15.31 -21.22 -24.04
C GLY A 555 15.64 -20.12 -25.04
N GLN A 556 15.44 -20.37 -26.34
CA GLN A 556 15.25 -19.26 -27.27
C GLN A 556 14.02 -18.49 -26.80
N PHE A 557 14.13 -17.18 -26.63
CA PHE A 557 12.98 -16.30 -26.38
C PHE A 557 11.87 -16.63 -27.39
N HIS A 558 10.80 -17.27 -26.92
CA HIS A 558 9.78 -17.85 -27.77
C HIS A 558 8.53 -16.99 -27.67
N CYS A 559 8.51 -15.90 -28.45
CA CYS A 559 7.37 -14.99 -28.50
C CYS A 559 6.02 -15.74 -28.60
N LYS A 560 5.97 -16.83 -29.36
CA LYS A 560 4.81 -17.73 -29.46
C LYS A 560 4.40 -18.34 -28.11
N ALA A 561 5.34 -18.99 -27.41
CA ALA A 561 5.07 -19.63 -26.13
C ALA A 561 4.72 -18.59 -25.05
N THR A 562 5.40 -17.45 -25.05
CA THR A 562 5.15 -16.33 -24.13
C THR A 562 3.76 -15.75 -24.33
N LEU A 563 3.36 -15.49 -25.57
CA LEU A 563 2.01 -15.06 -25.90
C LEU A 563 0.98 -16.11 -25.43
N GLN A 564 1.18 -17.39 -25.73
CA GLN A 564 0.27 -18.45 -25.31
C GLN A 564 0.08 -18.49 -23.78
N ARG A 565 1.16 -18.35 -23.02
CA ARG A 565 1.15 -18.29 -21.54
C ARG A 565 0.36 -17.09 -21.02
N ILE A 566 0.55 -15.91 -21.62
CA ILE A 566 -0.14 -14.68 -21.21
C ILE A 566 -1.62 -14.75 -21.60
N LEU A 567 -1.96 -15.27 -22.79
CA LEU A 567 -3.34 -15.44 -23.21
C LEU A 567 -4.09 -16.38 -22.26
N ALA A 568 -3.48 -17.50 -21.85
CA ALA A 568 -4.07 -18.39 -20.84
C ALA A 568 -4.32 -17.69 -19.49
N LEU A 569 -3.42 -16.79 -19.07
CA LEU A 569 -3.63 -15.95 -17.89
C LEU A 569 -4.82 -15.01 -18.08
N LEU A 570 -4.90 -14.31 -19.22
CA LEU A 570 -6.01 -13.42 -19.54
C LEU A 570 -7.34 -14.17 -19.55
N GLU A 571 -7.41 -15.37 -20.13
CA GLU A 571 -8.61 -16.21 -20.11
C GLU A 571 -9.03 -16.58 -18.68
N ALA A 572 -8.08 -16.92 -17.81
CA ALA A 572 -8.36 -17.25 -16.41
C ALA A 572 -8.93 -16.07 -15.61
N VAL A 573 -8.63 -14.83 -16.01
CA VAL A 573 -9.12 -13.61 -15.34
C VAL A 573 -10.25 -12.92 -16.09
N ALA A 574 -10.83 -13.52 -17.12
CA ALA A 574 -11.83 -12.89 -17.99
C ALA A 574 -13.02 -12.27 -17.24
N THR A 575 -13.47 -12.87 -16.13
CA THR A 575 -14.59 -12.32 -15.34
C THR A 575 -14.19 -11.16 -14.41
N ARG A 576 -12.90 -10.80 -14.36
CA ARG A 576 -12.31 -9.86 -13.41
C ARG A 576 -11.63 -8.70 -14.15
N ASN A 577 -12.44 -7.78 -14.69
CA ASN A 577 -12.01 -6.61 -15.47
C ASN A 577 -10.85 -5.81 -14.85
N VAL A 578 -10.72 -5.81 -13.52
CA VAL A 578 -9.65 -5.11 -12.78
C VAL A 578 -8.25 -5.51 -13.24
N TYR A 579 -8.03 -6.78 -13.62
CA TYR A 579 -6.71 -7.24 -14.10
C TYR A 579 -6.41 -6.82 -15.54
N TYR A 580 -7.42 -6.67 -16.40
CA TYR A 580 -7.23 -6.09 -17.73
C TYR A 580 -6.85 -4.62 -17.61
N THR A 581 -7.57 -3.87 -16.77
CA THR A 581 -7.25 -2.47 -16.47
C THR A 581 -5.86 -2.34 -15.87
N LEU A 582 -5.42 -3.24 -14.96
CA LEU A 582 -4.04 -3.27 -14.44
C LEU A 582 -3.00 -3.24 -15.56
N LEU A 583 -3.08 -4.25 -16.42
CA LEU A 583 -2.09 -4.49 -17.45
C LEU A 583 -2.17 -3.41 -18.53
N ALA A 584 -3.39 -2.97 -18.87
CA ALA A 584 -3.60 -1.89 -19.81
C ALA A 584 -3.04 -0.57 -19.27
N GLU A 585 -3.19 -0.28 -17.97
CA GLU A 585 -2.79 1.00 -17.38
C GLU A 585 -1.31 1.11 -17.02
N ASN A 586 -0.64 -0.03 -16.79
CA ASN A 586 0.73 -0.08 -16.30
C ASN A 586 1.65 -0.82 -17.28
N PRO A 587 2.19 -0.13 -18.31
CA PRO A 587 3.12 -0.73 -19.26
C PRO A 587 4.35 -1.38 -18.61
N ALA A 588 4.82 -0.83 -17.49
CA ALA A 588 5.92 -1.41 -16.72
C ALA A 588 5.55 -2.79 -16.15
N VAL A 589 4.34 -2.96 -15.61
CA VAL A 589 3.84 -4.25 -15.10
C VAL A 589 3.64 -5.23 -16.25
N LEU A 590 3.07 -4.78 -17.36
CA LEU A 590 2.89 -5.61 -18.55
C LEU A 590 4.24 -6.10 -19.10
N GLY A 591 5.22 -5.21 -19.22
CA GLY A 591 6.58 -5.58 -19.63
C GLY A 591 7.24 -6.56 -18.66
N GLN A 592 7.00 -6.39 -17.35
CA GLN A 592 7.50 -7.30 -16.31
C GLN A 592 6.82 -8.67 -16.38
N LEU A 593 5.50 -8.71 -16.61
CA LEU A 593 4.74 -9.95 -16.84
C LEU A 593 5.28 -10.68 -18.07
N VAL A 594 5.50 -9.96 -19.17
CA VAL A 594 6.04 -10.52 -20.41
C VAL A 594 7.43 -11.14 -20.19
N LYS A 595 8.33 -10.43 -19.50
CA LYS A 595 9.67 -10.97 -19.16
C LYS A 595 9.60 -12.24 -18.32
N LEU A 596 8.78 -12.25 -17.27
CA LEU A 596 8.65 -13.42 -16.38
C LEU A 596 7.96 -14.59 -17.06
N ALA A 597 6.92 -14.32 -17.86
CA ALA A 597 6.19 -15.35 -18.59
C ALA A 597 7.04 -15.99 -19.69
N ASP A 598 7.98 -15.24 -20.26
CA ASP A 598 8.98 -15.78 -21.19
C ASP A 598 10.00 -16.64 -20.45
N ALA A 599 10.61 -16.07 -19.40
CA ALA A 599 11.70 -16.70 -18.65
C ALA A 599 11.28 -17.98 -17.91
N SER A 600 10.01 -18.10 -17.49
CA SER A 600 9.53 -19.28 -16.77
C SER A 600 8.06 -19.63 -17.07
N PRO A 601 7.78 -20.83 -17.65
CA PRO A 601 6.41 -21.35 -17.75
C PRO A 601 5.77 -21.54 -16.38
N TRP A 602 6.55 -21.95 -15.38
CA TRP A 602 6.06 -22.14 -14.01
C TRP A 602 5.54 -20.82 -13.42
N ILE A 603 6.27 -19.70 -13.58
CA ILE A 603 5.80 -18.39 -13.10
C ILE A 603 4.51 -17.99 -13.80
N ALA A 604 4.43 -18.18 -15.13
CA ALA A 604 3.20 -17.89 -15.85
C ALA A 604 2.01 -18.72 -15.34
N ALA A 605 2.18 -20.04 -15.20
CA ALA A 605 1.15 -20.93 -14.65
C ALA A 605 0.81 -20.59 -13.19
N PHE A 606 1.79 -20.14 -12.41
CA PHE A 606 1.61 -19.70 -11.03
C PHE A 606 0.77 -18.42 -10.94
N LEU A 607 1.04 -17.41 -11.78
CA LEU A 607 0.24 -16.18 -11.89
C LEU A 607 -1.17 -16.45 -12.42
N THR A 608 -1.34 -17.40 -13.34
CA THR A 608 -2.66 -17.84 -13.83
C THR A 608 -3.50 -18.46 -12.72
N ARG A 609 -2.89 -19.30 -11.85
CA ARG A 609 -3.57 -19.88 -10.69
C ARG A 609 -3.83 -18.87 -9.56
N HIS A 610 -2.96 -17.87 -9.43
CA HIS A 610 -3.04 -16.85 -8.38
C HIS A 610 -2.98 -15.42 -8.96
N PRO A 611 -4.03 -14.96 -9.67
CA PRO A 611 -3.98 -13.66 -10.36
C PRO A 611 -3.80 -12.44 -9.45
N ILE A 612 -4.18 -12.57 -8.17
CA ILE A 612 -3.99 -11.51 -7.16
C ILE A 612 -2.52 -11.11 -7.00
N LEU A 613 -1.59 -11.98 -7.37
CA LEU A 613 -0.16 -11.71 -7.29
C LEU A 613 0.34 -10.74 -8.37
N LEU A 614 -0.48 -10.43 -9.39
CA LEU A 614 -0.14 -9.42 -10.39
C LEU A 614 0.13 -8.04 -9.76
N ASP A 615 -0.49 -7.74 -8.61
CA ASP A 615 -0.23 -6.52 -7.84
C ASP A 615 1.22 -6.45 -7.35
N GLY A 616 1.84 -7.61 -7.07
CA GLY A 616 3.25 -7.70 -6.66
C GLY A 616 4.24 -7.28 -7.74
N LEU A 617 3.80 -7.17 -9.01
CA LEU A 617 4.62 -6.73 -10.13
C LEU A 617 4.73 -5.20 -10.25
N LEU A 618 3.94 -4.43 -9.48
CA LEU A 618 3.94 -2.97 -9.52
C LEU A 618 5.26 -2.36 -9.02
N ASP A 619 5.93 -3.02 -8.08
CA ASP A 619 7.19 -2.56 -7.51
C ASP A 619 8.31 -3.56 -7.83
N ALA A 620 8.97 -3.34 -8.97
CA ALA A 620 10.10 -4.15 -9.42
C ALA A 620 11.25 -4.16 -8.40
N ARG A 621 11.44 -3.10 -7.60
CA ARG A 621 12.50 -3.08 -6.57
C ARG A 621 12.19 -4.08 -5.47
N GLN A 622 10.95 -4.12 -4.99
CA GLN A 622 10.54 -5.12 -3.99
C GLN A 622 10.45 -6.53 -4.55
N LEU A 623 10.12 -6.68 -5.84
CA LEU A 623 9.97 -7.98 -6.48
C LEU A 623 11.27 -8.79 -6.50
N TYR A 624 12.41 -8.13 -6.72
CA TYR A 624 13.73 -8.78 -6.82
C TYR A 624 14.60 -8.66 -5.57
N ALA A 625 14.15 -7.89 -4.57
CA ALA A 625 14.95 -7.63 -3.39
C ALA A 625 15.01 -8.86 -2.47
N PRO A 626 16.21 -9.23 -2.00
CA PRO A 626 16.34 -10.17 -0.90
C PRO A 626 15.66 -9.61 0.40
N GLN A 627 14.74 -10.39 0.99
CA GLN A 627 14.16 -10.35 2.35
C GLN A 627 14.83 -11.30 3.39
N GLN A 628 15.22 -10.79 4.55
CA GLN A 628 15.67 -11.66 5.64
C GLN A 628 14.49 -12.33 6.37
N LYS A 629 14.76 -13.40 7.14
CA LYS A 629 13.73 -14.11 7.93
C LYS A 629 12.93 -13.16 8.83
N ASP A 630 13.59 -12.19 9.46
CA ASP A 630 12.92 -11.21 10.34
C ASP A 630 12.02 -10.24 9.58
N ASP A 631 12.35 -9.90 8.33
CA ASP A 631 11.51 -9.07 7.47
C ASP A 631 10.23 -9.83 7.10
N LEU A 632 10.36 -11.13 6.77
CA LEU A 632 9.23 -12.01 6.51
C LEU A 632 8.30 -12.12 7.72
N ARG A 633 8.84 -12.25 8.94
CA ARG A 633 8.05 -12.26 10.19
C ARG A 633 7.27 -10.97 10.39
N LYS A 634 7.95 -9.82 10.26
CA LYS A 634 7.33 -8.50 10.43
C LYS A 634 6.23 -8.25 9.40
N GLU A 635 6.47 -8.67 8.16
CA GLU A 635 5.49 -8.56 7.08
C GLU A 635 4.26 -9.43 7.36
N LEU A 636 4.45 -10.70 7.73
CA LEU A 636 3.33 -11.59 8.07
C LEU A 636 2.54 -11.05 9.26
N ALA A 637 3.22 -10.63 10.33
CA ALA A 637 2.56 -10.07 11.52
C ALA A 637 1.72 -8.82 11.18
N ARG A 638 2.23 -7.93 10.32
CA ARG A 638 1.48 -6.76 9.86
C ARG A 638 0.23 -7.15 9.07
N GLN A 639 0.32 -8.19 8.24
CA GLN A 639 -0.81 -8.68 7.46
C GLN A 639 -1.88 -9.36 8.31
N LEU A 640 -1.49 -10.01 9.40
CA LEU A 640 -2.40 -10.68 10.35
C LEU A 640 -3.05 -9.71 11.34
N ALA A 641 -2.37 -8.62 11.73
CA ALA A 641 -2.91 -7.61 12.66
C ALA A 641 -4.19 -6.90 12.16
N ALA A 642 -4.52 -7.03 10.87
CA ALA A 642 -5.73 -6.47 10.27
C ALA A 642 -6.93 -7.44 10.29
N LEU A 643 -6.76 -8.68 10.77
CA LEU A 643 -7.80 -9.70 10.82
C LEU A 643 -8.55 -9.65 12.16
N GLU A 644 -9.83 -10.02 12.15
CA GLU A 644 -10.58 -10.26 13.37
C GLU A 644 -10.11 -11.55 14.07
N ALA A 645 -10.08 -11.56 15.40
CA ALA A 645 -9.45 -12.61 16.19
C ALA A 645 -10.05 -14.02 15.99
N ASP A 646 -11.31 -14.11 15.59
CA ASP A 646 -12.04 -15.39 15.46
C ASP A 646 -12.22 -15.86 14.00
N ASP A 647 -11.76 -15.10 13.00
CA ASP A 647 -11.92 -15.48 11.58
C ASP A 647 -10.79 -16.41 11.09
N ARG A 648 -11.01 -17.70 11.34
CA ARG A 648 -10.10 -18.77 10.92
C ARG A 648 -9.95 -18.89 9.41
N GLU A 649 -11.01 -18.63 8.64
CA GLU A 649 -10.95 -18.77 7.19
C GLU A 649 -10.07 -17.67 6.59
N ALA A 650 -10.24 -16.44 7.07
CA ALA A 650 -9.40 -15.31 6.68
C ALA A 650 -7.92 -15.53 7.05
N LEU A 651 -7.64 -16.02 8.26
CA LEU A 651 -6.27 -16.41 8.67
C LEU A 651 -5.67 -17.43 7.68
N MET A 652 -6.39 -18.51 7.39
CA MET A 652 -5.92 -19.57 6.50
C MET A 652 -5.69 -19.07 5.06
N ASN A 653 -6.56 -18.20 4.55
CA ASN A 653 -6.38 -17.57 3.25
C ASN A 653 -5.18 -16.61 3.25
N ARG A 654 -4.98 -15.85 4.32
CA ARG A 654 -3.87 -14.90 4.44
C ARG A 654 -2.51 -15.59 4.48
N LEU A 655 -2.37 -16.70 5.21
CA LEU A 655 -1.13 -17.49 5.24
C LEU A 655 -0.74 -18.03 3.86
N ARG A 656 -1.73 -18.50 3.08
CA ARG A 656 -1.52 -19.01 1.72
C ARG A 656 -1.12 -17.89 0.76
N HIS A 657 -1.81 -16.77 0.81
CA HIS A 657 -1.48 -15.61 -0.01
C HIS A 657 -0.09 -15.06 0.33
N PHE A 658 0.28 -15.01 1.62
CA PHE A 658 1.63 -14.65 2.06
C PHE A 658 2.67 -15.60 1.44
N LYS A 659 2.50 -16.93 1.60
CA LYS A 659 3.39 -17.93 0.97
C LYS A 659 3.54 -17.66 -0.52
N GLN A 660 2.43 -17.53 -1.23
CA GLN A 660 2.40 -17.38 -2.68
C GLN A 660 3.14 -16.12 -3.14
N THR A 661 2.95 -15.01 -2.43
CA THR A 661 3.64 -13.74 -2.70
C THR A 661 5.15 -13.89 -2.53
N GLN A 662 5.60 -14.48 -1.43
CA GLN A 662 7.04 -14.62 -1.17
C GLN A 662 7.68 -15.65 -2.12
N VAL A 663 6.99 -16.74 -2.43
CA VAL A 663 7.49 -17.73 -3.41
C VAL A 663 7.60 -17.12 -4.81
N LEU A 664 6.65 -16.29 -5.23
CA LEU A 664 6.75 -15.56 -6.51
C LEU A 664 7.98 -14.64 -6.53
N ARG A 665 8.23 -13.89 -5.47
CA ARG A 665 9.42 -13.02 -5.36
C ARG A 665 10.71 -13.81 -5.49
N VAL A 666 10.81 -14.95 -4.81
CA VAL A 666 11.96 -15.85 -4.89
C VAL A 666 12.13 -16.41 -6.31
N ALA A 667 11.05 -16.86 -6.94
CA ALA A 667 11.09 -17.38 -8.32
C ALA A 667 11.48 -16.29 -9.33
N ALA A 668 10.93 -15.08 -9.19
CA ALA A 668 11.27 -13.94 -10.04
C ALA A 668 12.73 -13.51 -9.88
N ALA A 669 13.25 -13.48 -8.64
CA ALA A 669 14.64 -13.15 -8.38
C ALA A 669 15.61 -14.24 -8.85
N ASP A 670 15.25 -15.52 -8.72
CA ASP A 670 16.04 -16.66 -9.22
C ASP A 670 16.12 -16.65 -10.76
N ILE A 671 14.98 -16.58 -11.44
CA ILE A 671 14.95 -16.66 -12.91
C ILE A 671 15.63 -15.47 -13.59
N MET A 672 15.57 -14.29 -12.96
CA MET A 672 16.24 -13.07 -13.43
C MET A 672 17.69 -12.97 -12.97
N ALA A 673 18.24 -14.04 -12.35
CA ALA A 673 19.61 -14.09 -11.80
C ALA A 673 19.95 -12.94 -10.83
N ALA A 674 18.95 -12.39 -10.14
CA ALA A 674 19.11 -11.29 -9.19
C ALA A 674 19.67 -11.77 -7.84
N ILE A 675 19.55 -13.06 -7.53
CA ILE A 675 20.07 -13.68 -6.30
C ILE A 675 20.81 -15.00 -6.58
N PRO A 676 21.88 -15.33 -5.83
CA PRO A 676 22.54 -16.63 -5.93
C PRO A 676 21.65 -17.80 -5.48
N LEU A 677 21.86 -18.99 -6.04
CA LEU A 677 21.12 -20.22 -5.70
C LEU A 677 21.06 -20.52 -4.18
N MET A 678 22.17 -20.32 -3.48
CA MET A 678 22.22 -20.60 -2.04
C MET A 678 21.20 -19.73 -1.29
N VAL A 679 21.06 -18.47 -1.72
CA VAL A 679 20.08 -17.52 -1.19
C VAL A 679 18.65 -17.96 -1.54
N VAL A 680 18.40 -18.52 -2.73
CA VAL A 680 17.06 -19.06 -3.10
C VAL A 680 16.59 -20.12 -2.09
N SER A 681 17.49 -21.03 -1.71
CA SER A 681 17.20 -22.13 -0.79
C SER A 681 16.96 -21.65 0.63
N ASP A 682 17.80 -20.71 1.08
CA ASP A 682 17.64 -20.03 2.35
C ASP A 682 16.27 -19.36 2.43
N TYR A 683 15.82 -18.71 1.36
CA TYR A 683 14.54 -17.99 1.34
C TYR A 683 13.34 -18.91 1.45
N LEU A 684 13.32 -19.96 0.63
CA LEU A 684 12.25 -20.95 0.69
C LEU A 684 12.19 -21.57 2.09
N THR A 685 13.34 -21.81 2.71
CA THR A 685 13.46 -22.27 4.10
C THR A 685 12.93 -21.25 5.09
N TYR A 686 13.29 -19.97 4.98
CA TYR A 686 12.80 -18.91 5.86
C TYR A 686 11.29 -18.73 5.76
N ILE A 687 10.72 -18.79 4.54
CA ILE A 687 9.27 -18.72 4.33
C ILE A 687 8.58 -19.88 5.06
N ALA A 688 9.08 -21.11 4.90
CA ALA A 688 8.53 -22.27 5.58
C ALA A 688 8.62 -22.15 7.12
N GLU A 689 9.76 -21.71 7.65
CA GLU A 689 9.94 -21.53 9.09
C GLU A 689 9.03 -20.47 9.68
N VAL A 690 8.88 -19.31 9.04
CA VAL A 690 7.96 -18.26 9.50
C VAL A 690 6.52 -18.76 9.53
N LEU A 691 6.12 -19.55 8.54
CA LEU A 691 4.79 -20.17 8.51
C LEU A 691 4.62 -21.27 9.56
N ILE A 692 5.66 -22.06 9.86
CA ILE A 692 5.64 -23.04 10.96
C ILE A 692 5.52 -22.34 12.31
N GLU A 693 6.29 -21.26 12.54
CA GLU A 693 6.24 -20.47 13.76
C GLU A 693 4.83 -19.89 13.99
N GLU A 694 4.22 -19.33 12.94
CA GLU A 694 2.90 -18.72 13.05
C GLU A 694 1.77 -19.75 13.21
N THR A 695 1.80 -20.84 12.43
CA THR A 695 0.81 -21.91 12.58
C THR A 695 0.89 -22.61 13.95
N LEU A 696 2.09 -22.69 14.53
CA LEU A 696 2.28 -23.18 15.89
C LEU A 696 1.70 -22.22 16.93
N ARG A 697 1.95 -20.90 16.79
CA ARG A 697 1.35 -19.87 17.66
C ARG A 697 -0.18 -19.97 17.66
N GLU A 698 -0.78 -20.06 16.49
CA GLU A 698 -2.22 -20.20 16.30
C GLU A 698 -2.78 -21.50 16.88
N ALA A 699 -2.08 -22.62 16.66
CA ALA A 699 -2.47 -23.91 17.22
C ALA A 699 -2.37 -23.93 18.76
N TRP A 700 -1.35 -23.28 19.32
CA TRP A 700 -1.15 -23.13 20.75
C TRP A 700 -2.28 -22.32 21.38
N GLN A 701 -2.49 -21.08 20.91
CA GLN A 701 -3.52 -20.18 21.43
C GLN A 701 -4.91 -20.84 21.37
N HIS A 702 -5.26 -21.45 20.23
CA HIS A 702 -6.54 -22.14 20.10
C HIS A 702 -6.74 -23.27 21.11
N THR A 703 -5.68 -24.02 21.41
CA THR A 703 -5.75 -25.15 22.34
C THR A 703 -5.80 -24.67 23.79
N VAL A 704 -5.00 -23.64 24.12
CA VAL A 704 -4.97 -23.00 25.44
C VAL A 704 -6.32 -22.38 25.78
N THR A 705 -6.95 -21.64 24.88
CA THR A 705 -8.29 -21.04 25.11
C THR A 705 -9.34 -22.09 25.48
N LYS A 706 -9.21 -23.33 25.00
CA LYS A 706 -10.20 -24.40 25.24
C LYS A 706 -9.89 -25.29 26.43
N HIS A 707 -8.61 -25.50 26.73
CA HIS A 707 -8.16 -26.55 27.65
C HIS A 707 -7.26 -26.04 28.76
N GLY A 708 -6.88 -24.75 28.75
CA GLY A 708 -5.83 -24.21 29.60
C GLY A 708 -4.44 -24.67 29.16
N VAL A 709 -3.46 -24.50 30.02
CA VAL A 709 -2.05 -24.85 29.77
C VAL A 709 -1.63 -26.13 30.50
N PRO A 710 -0.61 -26.84 29.98
CA PRO A 710 0.06 -27.90 30.74
C PRO A 710 0.72 -27.37 32.03
N PRO A 711 0.88 -28.20 33.07
CA PRO A 711 1.54 -27.78 34.32
C PRO A 711 2.94 -27.21 34.08
N GLY A 712 3.20 -26.03 34.65
CA GLY A 712 4.49 -25.33 34.53
C GLY A 712 4.67 -24.52 33.24
N CYS A 713 3.66 -24.46 32.36
CA CYS A 713 3.65 -23.59 31.18
C CYS A 713 2.88 -22.29 31.46
N GLN A 714 3.12 -21.25 30.63
CA GLN A 714 2.36 -20.00 30.64
C GLN A 714 1.51 -19.87 29.37
N PRO A 715 0.32 -19.26 29.42
CA PRO A 715 -0.56 -19.11 28.25
C PRO A 715 0.10 -18.39 27.07
N GLU A 716 0.91 -17.36 27.36
CA GLU A 716 1.49 -16.44 26.38
C GLU A 716 2.69 -17.02 25.64
N THR A 717 3.30 -18.10 26.17
CA THR A 717 4.53 -18.69 25.63
C THR A 717 4.33 -20.16 25.31
N ILE A 718 4.78 -20.60 24.14
CA ILE A 718 4.80 -22.02 23.77
C ILE A 718 5.79 -22.75 24.67
N GLY A 719 5.28 -23.49 25.65
CA GLY A 719 6.07 -24.26 26.61
C GLY A 719 6.11 -25.74 26.25
N GLY A 720 7.28 -26.37 26.41
CA GLY A 720 7.41 -27.83 26.39
C GLY A 720 7.09 -28.52 25.06
N PHE A 721 7.05 -27.80 23.94
CA PHE A 721 6.75 -28.34 22.61
C PHE A 721 7.76 -27.86 21.56
N ALA A 722 8.21 -28.75 20.67
CA ALA A 722 9.17 -28.42 19.63
C ALA A 722 8.83 -29.08 18.29
N VAL A 723 9.03 -28.33 17.20
CA VAL A 723 8.95 -28.80 15.82
C VAL A 723 10.38 -29.03 15.31
N ILE A 724 10.66 -30.24 14.87
CA ILE A 724 11.94 -30.67 14.33
C ILE A 724 11.78 -30.89 12.82
N ALA A 725 12.56 -30.16 12.04
CA ALA A 725 12.64 -30.34 10.60
C ALA A 725 13.65 -31.42 10.24
N TYR A 726 13.27 -32.29 9.31
CA TYR A 726 14.12 -33.29 8.65
C TYR A 726 14.25 -32.98 7.16
N GLY A 727 14.93 -33.87 6.42
CA GLY A 727 14.97 -33.84 4.96
C GLY A 727 15.48 -32.51 4.41
N LYS A 728 14.78 -31.99 3.41
CA LYS A 728 15.19 -30.75 2.73
C LYS A 728 15.05 -29.52 3.63
N LEU A 729 13.99 -29.43 4.44
CA LEU A 729 13.82 -28.30 5.37
C LEU A 729 14.94 -28.29 6.43
N GLY A 730 15.25 -29.48 6.98
CA GLY A 730 16.31 -29.66 7.96
C GLY A 730 17.69 -29.31 7.40
N GLY A 731 17.96 -29.67 6.15
CA GLY A 731 19.18 -29.32 5.44
C GLY A 731 19.22 -27.92 4.82
N ILE A 732 18.18 -27.09 4.92
CA ILE A 732 18.12 -25.75 4.28
C ILE A 732 18.24 -25.86 2.73
N GLU A 733 17.47 -26.79 2.17
CA GLU A 733 17.55 -27.18 0.75
C GLU A 733 16.17 -27.23 0.08
N LEU A 734 15.23 -26.41 0.57
CA LEU A 734 13.89 -26.36 -0.01
C LEU A 734 13.93 -25.88 -1.47
N SER A 735 13.06 -26.50 -2.27
CA SER A 735 12.72 -26.10 -3.64
C SER A 735 11.23 -25.76 -3.74
N TYR A 736 10.79 -25.17 -4.86
CA TYR A 736 9.42 -24.67 -5.07
C TYR A 736 8.31 -25.70 -4.84
N SER A 737 8.61 -27.00 -5.02
CA SER A 737 7.68 -28.13 -4.88
C SER A 737 7.98 -29.02 -3.67
N SER A 738 8.74 -28.53 -2.69
CA SER A 738 9.15 -29.37 -1.56
C SER A 738 8.06 -29.51 -0.50
N ASP A 739 7.91 -30.74 -0.01
CA ASP A 739 7.15 -31.07 1.19
C ASP A 739 7.95 -30.69 2.45
N LEU A 740 7.25 -30.58 3.58
CA LEU A 740 7.87 -30.31 4.89
C LEU A 740 7.97 -31.60 5.70
N ASP A 741 9.19 -32.12 5.85
CA ASP A 741 9.48 -33.27 6.70
C ASP A 741 9.54 -32.84 8.19
N LEU A 742 8.48 -33.11 8.96
CA LEU A 742 8.34 -32.63 10.35
C LEU A 742 8.18 -33.76 11.36
N VAL A 743 8.86 -33.62 12.50
CA VAL A 743 8.71 -34.47 13.70
C VAL A 743 8.41 -33.57 14.90
N PHE A 744 7.45 -33.96 15.72
CA PHE A 744 7.00 -33.18 16.86
C PHE A 744 7.42 -33.82 18.18
N LEU A 745 8.06 -33.02 19.03
CA LEU A 745 8.55 -33.45 20.35
C LEU A 745 7.90 -32.62 21.45
N TYR A 746 7.72 -33.24 22.61
CA TYR A 746 7.36 -32.52 23.83
C TYR A 746 8.20 -32.94 25.02
N ASP A 747 8.25 -32.08 26.03
CA ASP A 747 8.91 -32.36 27.31
C ASP A 747 7.95 -32.04 28.46
N ALA A 748 7.69 -33.05 29.29
CA ALA A 748 6.79 -32.94 30.43
C ALA A 748 7.18 -33.98 31.50
N ALA A 749 7.02 -33.60 32.77
CA ALA A 749 7.30 -34.47 33.90
C ALA A 749 6.41 -35.73 33.92
N SER A 750 5.15 -35.60 33.49
CA SER A 750 4.22 -36.72 33.31
C SER A 750 3.34 -36.47 32.09
N ALA A 751 3.23 -37.48 31.22
CA ALA A 751 2.33 -37.46 30.06
C ALA A 751 0.84 -37.55 30.46
N GLU A 752 0.56 -38.07 31.66
CA GLU A 752 -0.78 -38.24 32.22
C GLU A 752 -1.24 -37.06 33.07
N ALA A 753 -0.35 -36.12 33.38
CA ALA A 753 -0.75 -34.86 34.00
C ALA A 753 -1.80 -34.16 33.13
N VAL A 754 -2.64 -33.32 33.75
CA VAL A 754 -3.76 -32.65 33.06
C VAL A 754 -3.53 -31.15 32.97
N THR A 755 -4.15 -30.53 31.96
CA THR A 755 -4.17 -29.08 31.78
C THR A 755 -5.08 -28.37 32.80
N ASP A 756 -4.90 -27.06 33.00
CA ASP A 756 -5.54 -26.28 34.06
C ASP A 756 -6.84 -25.54 33.65
N GLY A 757 -7.33 -25.70 32.42
CA GLY A 757 -8.53 -25.00 31.93
C GLY A 757 -9.85 -25.69 32.23
N GLU A 758 -10.96 -25.09 31.78
CA GLU A 758 -12.33 -25.56 32.04
C GLU A 758 -12.62 -26.98 31.55
N ARG A 759 -11.90 -27.44 30.52
CA ARG A 759 -12.01 -28.78 29.95
C ARG A 759 -10.65 -29.48 29.99
N PRO A 760 -10.22 -29.99 31.15
CA PRO A 760 -8.88 -30.54 31.33
C PRO A 760 -8.69 -31.79 30.47
N ILE A 761 -7.53 -31.89 29.83
CA ILE A 761 -7.09 -33.05 29.03
C ILE A 761 -5.67 -33.44 29.45
N SER A 762 -5.25 -34.67 29.14
CA SER A 762 -3.88 -35.07 29.45
C SER A 762 -2.86 -34.29 28.60
N VAL A 763 -1.65 -34.10 29.13
CA VAL A 763 -0.56 -33.39 28.43
C VAL A 763 -0.24 -34.02 27.08
N ALA A 764 -0.24 -35.37 26.98
CA ALA A 764 -0.07 -36.05 25.71
C ALA A 764 -1.19 -35.74 24.70
N GLN A 765 -2.44 -35.65 25.16
CA GLN A 765 -3.57 -35.27 24.31
C GLN A 765 -3.50 -33.79 23.90
N PHE A 766 -3.06 -32.91 24.80
CA PHE A 766 -2.89 -31.48 24.52
C PHE A 766 -1.90 -31.25 23.37
N TYR A 767 -0.68 -31.78 23.48
CA TYR A 767 0.31 -31.66 22.39
C TYR A 767 -0.12 -32.41 21.12
N GLY A 768 -0.83 -33.54 21.26
CA GLY A 768 -1.43 -34.24 20.12
C GLY A 768 -2.43 -33.38 19.34
N ARG A 769 -3.27 -32.60 20.04
CA ARG A 769 -4.23 -31.66 19.43
C ARG A 769 -3.52 -30.51 18.73
N ILE A 770 -2.42 -29.99 19.29
CA ILE A 770 -1.60 -28.98 18.63
C ILE A 770 -1.08 -29.52 17.29
N VAL A 771 -0.50 -30.74 17.27
CA VAL A 771 -0.02 -31.35 16.02
C VAL A 771 -1.13 -31.52 15.00
N GLN A 772 -2.28 -32.07 15.41
CA GLN A 772 -3.46 -32.21 14.53
C GLN A 772 -3.91 -30.87 13.95
N ARG A 773 -3.86 -29.81 14.75
CA ARG A 773 -4.23 -28.46 14.33
C ARG A 773 -3.24 -27.86 13.35
N ILE A 774 -1.94 -28.00 13.59
CA ILE A 774 -0.88 -27.59 12.67
C ILE A 774 -1.07 -28.27 11.31
N ILE A 775 -1.25 -29.61 11.31
CA ILE A 775 -1.51 -30.38 10.09
C ILE A 775 -2.74 -29.81 9.35
N HIS A 776 -3.85 -29.58 10.06
CA HIS A 776 -5.06 -29.03 9.48
C HIS A 776 -4.85 -27.64 8.85
N LEU A 777 -4.07 -26.76 9.48
CA LEU A 777 -3.76 -25.44 8.90
C LEU A 777 -2.93 -25.58 7.61
N PHE A 778 -2.00 -26.52 7.58
CA PHE A 778 -1.13 -26.77 6.43
C PHE A 778 -1.84 -27.43 5.24
N THR A 779 -2.57 -28.51 5.48
CA THR A 779 -3.02 -29.43 4.40
C THR A 779 -4.46 -29.22 3.95
N THR A 780 -5.26 -28.43 4.67
CA THR A 780 -6.62 -28.10 4.22
C THR A 780 -6.58 -27.47 2.82
N ASN A 781 -7.34 -28.04 1.88
CA ASN A 781 -7.45 -27.51 0.53
C ASN A 781 -8.49 -26.38 0.49
N MET A 782 -8.01 -25.14 0.33
CA MET A 782 -8.84 -23.94 0.21
C MET A 782 -8.95 -23.55 -1.26
N HIS A 783 -9.79 -22.56 -1.60
CA HIS A 783 -9.81 -21.98 -2.95
C HIS A 783 -8.44 -21.39 -3.36
N THR A 784 -7.64 -20.96 -2.38
CA THR A 784 -6.25 -20.51 -2.55
C THR A 784 -5.24 -21.67 -2.60
N GLY A 785 -5.65 -22.94 -2.54
CA GLY A 785 -4.77 -24.12 -2.52
C GLY A 785 -4.40 -24.59 -1.11
N THR A 786 -3.36 -25.42 -0.99
CA THR A 786 -2.79 -25.86 0.30
C THR A 786 -1.62 -24.96 0.72
N LEU A 787 -1.31 -24.91 2.03
CA LEU A 787 -0.17 -24.12 2.51
C LEU A 787 1.13 -24.90 2.30
N TYR A 788 1.23 -26.12 2.80
CA TYR A 788 2.30 -27.08 2.47
C TYR A 788 1.78 -28.50 2.68
N GLU A 789 2.30 -29.43 1.90
CA GLU A 789 2.23 -30.84 2.27
C GLU A 789 3.21 -31.12 3.42
N VAL A 790 2.78 -31.93 4.38
CA VAL A 790 3.56 -32.26 5.58
C VAL A 790 3.82 -33.76 5.60
N ASP A 791 5.09 -34.14 5.54
CA ASP A 791 5.53 -35.52 5.69
C ASP A 791 6.02 -35.76 7.12
N MET A 792 5.42 -36.75 7.79
CA MET A 792 5.76 -37.12 9.16
C MET A 792 6.31 -38.55 9.26
N ARG A 793 6.74 -39.15 8.14
CA ARG A 793 7.18 -40.55 8.09
C ARG A 793 8.49 -40.81 8.83
N LEU A 794 9.28 -39.77 9.09
CA LEU A 794 10.58 -39.86 9.78
C LEU A 794 10.47 -39.80 11.32
N ARG A 795 9.26 -39.77 11.87
CA ARG A 795 9.07 -39.88 13.33
C ARG A 795 9.33 -41.31 13.82
N PRO A 796 9.65 -41.52 15.11
CA PRO A 796 9.86 -42.86 15.67
C PRO A 796 8.72 -43.83 15.31
N SER A 797 9.09 -45.03 14.83
CA SER A 797 8.14 -46.07 14.36
C SER A 797 7.30 -45.68 13.13
N GLY A 798 7.68 -44.61 12.42
CA GLY A 798 7.08 -44.17 11.16
C GLY A 798 5.57 -43.97 11.22
N LYS A 799 4.83 -44.49 10.23
CA LYS A 799 3.36 -44.35 10.14
C LYS A 799 2.62 -44.94 11.34
N SER A 800 3.19 -45.95 11.99
CA SER A 800 2.61 -46.64 13.16
C SER A 800 2.94 -45.94 14.49
N GLY A 801 3.84 -44.95 14.47
CA GLY A 801 4.21 -44.16 15.65
C GLY A 801 3.24 -43.04 15.97
N LEU A 802 3.27 -42.58 17.23
CA LEU A 802 2.51 -41.44 17.72
C LEU A 802 2.84 -40.17 16.93
N LEU A 803 1.86 -39.27 16.78
CA LEU A 803 2.04 -37.98 16.08
C LEU A 803 3.00 -37.04 16.82
N VAL A 804 3.06 -37.16 18.15
CA VAL A 804 3.98 -36.41 19.01
C VAL A 804 4.64 -37.40 19.98
N THR A 805 5.93 -37.25 20.21
CA THR A 805 6.72 -38.14 21.08
C THR A 805 7.40 -37.34 22.19
N SER A 806 7.51 -37.90 23.40
CA SER A 806 8.29 -37.22 24.45
C SER A 806 9.77 -37.25 24.10
N LEU A 807 10.53 -36.21 24.48
CA LEU A 807 11.97 -36.18 24.23
C LEU A 807 12.69 -37.41 24.79
N LYS A 808 12.28 -37.88 25.97
CA LYS A 808 12.83 -39.08 26.60
C LYS A 808 12.59 -40.34 25.76
N ALA A 809 11.37 -40.53 25.25
CA ALA A 809 11.05 -41.66 24.39
C ALA A 809 11.78 -41.57 23.04
N PHE A 810 11.92 -40.35 22.50
CA PHE A 810 12.71 -40.10 21.30
C PHE A 810 14.19 -40.46 21.52
N GLU A 811 14.79 -40.06 22.63
CA GLU A 811 16.17 -40.42 22.98
C GLU A 811 16.35 -41.94 23.07
N VAL A 812 15.49 -42.63 23.82
CA VAL A 812 15.54 -44.10 23.95
C VAL A 812 15.42 -44.77 22.58
N TYR A 813 14.48 -44.34 21.75
CA TYR A 813 14.32 -44.88 20.40
C TYR A 813 15.58 -44.69 19.54
N GLN A 814 16.16 -43.48 19.55
CA GLN A 814 17.36 -43.16 18.79
C GLN A 814 18.61 -43.90 19.29
N MET A 815 18.63 -44.34 20.55
CA MET A 815 19.74 -45.12 21.12
C MET A 815 19.56 -46.62 20.88
N ASP A 816 18.35 -47.14 21.05
CA ASP A 816 18.14 -48.58 21.23
C ASP A 816 17.47 -49.24 20.03
N SER A 817 16.81 -48.48 19.15
CA SER A 817 15.94 -49.07 18.09
C SER A 817 16.13 -48.47 16.69
N ALA A 818 16.65 -47.25 16.59
CA ALA A 818 16.77 -46.57 15.30
C ALA A 818 17.79 -47.23 14.37
N TRP A 819 17.38 -47.44 13.12
CA TRP A 819 18.24 -47.99 12.06
C TRP A 819 19.27 -46.95 11.60
N THR A 820 20.35 -47.41 10.96
CA THR A 820 21.40 -46.52 10.41
C THR A 820 20.87 -45.48 9.42
N TRP A 821 19.87 -45.81 8.60
CA TRP A 821 19.25 -44.84 7.70
C TRP A 821 18.45 -43.75 8.45
N GLU A 822 17.91 -44.05 9.63
CA GLU A 822 17.26 -43.04 10.49
C GLU A 822 18.31 -42.13 11.12
N GLN A 823 19.48 -42.67 11.45
CA GLN A 823 20.63 -41.88 11.89
C GLN A 823 21.16 -40.97 10.77
N GLN A 824 21.20 -41.46 9.53
CA GLN A 824 21.52 -40.63 8.35
C GLN A 824 20.52 -39.48 8.19
N ALA A 825 19.21 -39.75 8.35
CA ALA A 825 18.20 -38.70 8.32
C ALA A 825 18.36 -37.69 9.48
N LEU A 826 18.75 -38.16 10.68
CA LEU A 826 19.00 -37.35 11.86
C LEU A 826 20.20 -36.39 11.70
N VAL A 827 21.19 -36.71 10.84
CA VAL A 827 22.27 -35.77 10.48
C VAL A 827 21.70 -34.45 9.96
N ARG A 828 20.62 -34.49 9.19
CA ARG A 828 19.96 -33.30 8.62
C ARG A 828 18.93 -32.66 9.56
N ALA A 829 18.63 -33.28 10.69
CA ALA A 829 17.53 -32.84 11.55
C ALA A 829 17.90 -31.64 12.42
N ARG A 830 17.01 -30.65 12.52
CA ARG A 830 17.19 -29.48 13.40
C ARG A 830 15.87 -28.96 13.96
N TYR A 831 15.96 -28.31 15.12
CA TYR A 831 14.87 -27.53 15.68
C TYR A 831 14.54 -26.33 14.78
N VAL A 832 13.25 -26.06 14.56
CA VAL A 832 12.77 -24.93 13.73
C VAL A 832 11.75 -24.02 14.42
N ALA A 833 10.95 -24.54 15.37
CA ALA A 833 9.96 -23.73 16.09
C ALA A 833 9.55 -24.37 17.43
N GLY A 834 9.05 -23.55 18.36
CA GLY A 834 8.53 -23.98 19.67
C GLY A 834 9.38 -23.49 20.84
N ASP A 835 9.39 -24.25 21.93
CA ASP A 835 10.19 -23.96 23.13
C ASP A 835 11.70 -24.09 22.84
N ALA A 836 12.42 -22.97 22.98
CA ALA A 836 13.86 -22.92 22.73
C ALA A 836 14.65 -23.81 23.69
N VAL A 837 14.20 -23.97 24.94
CA VAL A 837 14.86 -24.84 25.93
C VAL A 837 14.76 -26.30 25.49
N LEU A 838 13.59 -26.72 25.00
CA LEU A 838 13.43 -28.04 24.42
C LEU A 838 14.24 -28.21 23.13
N GLY A 839 14.37 -27.16 22.33
CA GLY A 839 15.27 -27.11 21.18
C GLY A 839 16.71 -27.46 21.55
N GLU A 840 17.25 -26.87 22.63
CA GLU A 840 18.58 -27.19 23.16
C GLU A 840 18.70 -28.65 23.60
N LYS A 841 17.70 -29.15 24.32
CA LYS A 841 17.69 -30.55 24.77
C LYS A 841 17.65 -31.52 23.58
N PHE A 842 16.89 -31.20 22.53
CA PHE A 842 16.93 -31.96 21.27
C PHE A 842 18.32 -31.94 20.63
N ARG A 843 18.99 -30.77 20.57
CA ARG A 843 20.36 -30.69 20.05
C ARG A 843 21.32 -31.59 20.82
N ALA A 844 21.20 -31.63 22.15
CA ALA A 844 21.99 -32.53 22.98
C ALA A 844 21.71 -34.02 22.69
N VAL A 845 20.44 -34.42 22.56
CA VAL A 845 20.05 -35.80 22.20
C VAL A 845 20.56 -36.17 20.81
N ARG A 846 20.39 -35.29 19.83
CA ARG A 846 20.94 -35.46 18.47
C ARG A 846 22.46 -35.63 18.53
N ALA A 847 23.17 -34.76 19.24
CA ALA A 847 24.62 -34.84 19.34
C ALA A 847 25.07 -36.15 19.98
N LYS A 848 24.41 -36.57 21.06
CA LYS A 848 24.68 -37.85 21.74
C LYS A 848 24.44 -39.05 20.83
N SER A 849 23.36 -39.06 20.06
CA SER A 849 23.01 -40.16 19.16
C SER A 849 23.96 -40.26 17.97
N LEU A 850 24.31 -39.12 17.37
CA LEU A 850 25.22 -39.06 16.22
C LEU A 850 26.69 -39.33 16.62
N SER A 851 27.11 -39.01 17.85
CA SER A 851 28.48 -39.24 18.34
C SER A 851 28.76 -40.66 18.87
N ARG A 852 27.82 -41.60 18.70
CA ARG A 852 28.04 -42.99 19.13
C ARG A 852 29.21 -43.62 18.38
N PRO A 853 30.10 -44.37 19.06
CA PRO A 853 31.11 -45.17 18.38
C PRO A 853 30.44 -46.17 17.44
N ARG A 854 30.90 -46.21 16.19
CA ARG A 854 30.39 -47.12 15.15
C ARG A 854 31.57 -47.86 14.53
N ASP A 855 31.36 -49.13 14.21
CA ASP A 855 32.29 -49.84 13.34
C ASP A 855 32.19 -49.25 11.93
N ARG A 856 33.32 -48.76 11.41
CA ARG A 856 33.35 -48.07 10.12
C ARG A 856 32.95 -48.99 8.97
N SER A 857 33.35 -50.26 9.01
CA SER A 857 33.08 -51.22 7.92
C SER A 857 31.60 -51.59 7.83
N THR A 858 30.94 -51.81 8.97
CA THR A 858 29.50 -52.03 9.03
C THR A 858 28.73 -50.80 8.54
N LEU A 859 29.12 -49.60 9.00
CA LEU A 859 28.48 -48.35 8.57
C LEU A 859 28.60 -48.13 7.06
N GLN A 860 29.79 -48.37 6.48
CA GLN A 860 30.00 -48.28 5.02
C GLN A 860 29.07 -49.23 4.27
N ALA A 861 28.98 -50.49 4.72
CA ALA A 861 28.14 -51.50 4.08
C ALA A 861 26.65 -51.13 4.11
N GLU A 862 26.14 -50.71 5.28
CA GLU A 862 24.73 -50.34 5.44
C GLU A 862 24.34 -49.09 4.62
N VAL A 863 25.20 -48.07 4.61
CA VAL A 863 24.97 -46.84 3.82
C VAL A 863 24.96 -47.16 2.33
N ARG A 864 25.90 -47.99 1.86
CA ARG A 864 25.98 -48.41 0.45
C ARG A 864 24.77 -49.23 0.04
N GLU A 865 24.41 -50.26 0.81
CA GLU A 865 23.25 -51.13 0.51
C GLU A 865 21.97 -50.31 0.42
N MET A 866 21.77 -49.37 1.37
CA MET A 866 20.62 -48.48 1.34
C MET A 866 20.61 -47.59 0.10
N ARG A 867 21.76 -47.02 -0.29
CA ARG A 867 21.86 -46.16 -1.47
C ARG A 867 21.57 -46.92 -2.75
N GLU A 868 22.12 -48.12 -2.90
CA GLU A 868 21.91 -48.99 -4.06
C GLU A 868 20.43 -49.37 -4.20
N LYS A 869 19.78 -49.72 -3.08
CA LYS A 869 18.34 -49.99 -3.04
C LYS A 869 17.51 -48.77 -3.44
N MET A 870 17.90 -47.57 -3.03
CA MET A 870 17.24 -46.34 -3.47
C MET A 870 17.46 -46.08 -4.97
N ARG A 871 18.69 -46.27 -5.47
CA ARG A 871 19.05 -46.05 -6.88
C ARG A 871 18.23 -46.96 -7.80
N ALA A 872 18.12 -48.24 -7.46
CA ALA A 872 17.37 -49.24 -8.23
C ALA A 872 15.88 -48.87 -8.42
N ASN A 873 15.30 -48.08 -7.51
CA ASN A 873 13.89 -47.70 -7.56
C ASN A 873 13.63 -46.29 -8.10
N LEU A 874 14.61 -45.38 -8.01
CA LEU A 874 14.40 -43.94 -8.25
C LEU A 874 15.20 -43.36 -9.42
N ASP A 875 16.26 -44.04 -9.89
CA ASP A 875 17.09 -43.57 -11.01
C ASP A 875 16.38 -43.74 -12.36
N SER A 876 16.86 -43.00 -13.38
CA SER A 876 16.42 -43.15 -14.77
C SER A 876 16.68 -44.57 -15.26
N LYS A 877 15.69 -45.15 -15.97
CA LYS A 877 15.87 -46.42 -16.68
C LYS A 877 16.55 -46.25 -18.05
N ASP A 878 16.63 -45.01 -18.54
CA ASP A 878 17.32 -44.68 -19.78
C ASP A 878 18.78 -44.29 -19.49
N PRO A 879 19.77 -45.07 -19.95
CA PRO A 879 21.19 -44.80 -19.73
C PRO A 879 21.73 -43.57 -20.50
N ALA A 880 21.00 -43.08 -21.51
CA ALA A 880 21.36 -41.86 -22.23
C ALA A 880 21.06 -40.59 -21.41
N LEU A 881 20.23 -40.70 -20.37
CA LEU A 881 19.83 -39.60 -19.50
C LEU A 881 20.46 -39.73 -18.12
N PHE A 882 20.96 -38.62 -17.60
CA PHE A 882 21.42 -38.48 -16.22
C PHE A 882 20.37 -37.76 -15.39
N ASP A 883 19.90 -38.41 -14.32
CA ASP A 883 19.07 -37.78 -13.29
C ASP A 883 19.95 -37.05 -12.27
N PHE A 884 19.86 -35.72 -12.21
CA PHE A 884 20.70 -34.91 -11.33
C PHE A 884 20.53 -35.26 -9.85
N LYS A 885 19.36 -35.78 -9.45
CA LYS A 885 19.06 -36.10 -8.06
C LYS A 885 19.45 -37.54 -7.72
N GLN A 886 18.98 -38.50 -8.53
CA GLN A 886 19.04 -39.93 -8.19
C GLN A 886 20.13 -40.70 -8.94
N GLY A 887 20.69 -40.12 -10.01
CA GLY A 887 21.70 -40.76 -10.84
C GLY A 887 23.00 -41.04 -10.12
N ALA A 888 23.75 -42.03 -10.61
CA ALA A 888 25.10 -42.29 -10.14
C ALA A 888 26.02 -41.07 -10.39
N GLY A 889 26.65 -40.60 -9.32
CA GLY A 889 27.41 -39.35 -9.26
C GLY A 889 26.54 -38.10 -9.04
N GLY A 890 25.25 -38.23 -8.74
CA GLY A 890 24.30 -37.12 -8.53
C GLY A 890 24.19 -36.63 -7.08
N ILE A 891 23.21 -35.76 -6.81
CA ILE A 891 23.01 -35.11 -5.50
C ILE A 891 22.86 -36.12 -4.37
N ALA A 892 22.07 -37.18 -4.56
CA ALA A 892 21.87 -38.20 -3.52
C ALA A 892 23.17 -38.91 -3.13
N ASP A 893 24.12 -39.10 -4.06
CA ASP A 893 25.42 -39.70 -3.74
C ASP A 893 26.24 -38.77 -2.84
N ILE A 894 26.22 -37.46 -3.14
CA ILE A 894 26.89 -36.44 -2.31
C ILE A 894 26.27 -36.39 -0.92
N GLU A 895 24.94 -36.40 -0.81
CA GLU A 895 24.24 -36.43 0.48
C GLU A 895 24.64 -37.64 1.33
N PHE A 896 24.70 -38.83 0.71
CA PHE A 896 25.08 -40.06 1.39
C PHE A 896 26.56 -40.06 1.80
N ILE A 897 27.47 -39.50 0.99
CA ILE A 897 28.88 -39.30 1.35
C ILE A 897 28.98 -38.41 2.60
N VAL A 898 28.29 -37.27 2.60
CA VAL A 898 28.32 -36.32 3.72
C VAL A 898 27.75 -36.94 4.99
N GLN A 899 26.60 -37.62 4.90
CA GLN A 899 25.98 -38.30 6.04
C GLN A 899 26.87 -39.41 6.60
N PHE A 900 27.47 -40.23 5.73
CA PHE A 900 28.43 -41.26 6.12
C PHE A 900 29.61 -40.64 6.87
N ALA A 901 30.27 -39.65 6.26
CA ALA A 901 31.46 -39.04 6.84
C ALA A 901 31.15 -38.34 8.18
N ALA A 902 29.98 -37.71 8.29
CA ALA A 902 29.51 -37.14 9.55
C ALA A 902 29.28 -38.22 10.62
N LEU A 903 28.59 -39.31 10.30
CA LEU A 903 28.34 -40.41 11.25
C LEU A 903 29.61 -41.14 11.68
N ALA A 904 30.56 -41.31 10.76
CA ALA A 904 31.84 -41.95 11.02
C ALA A 904 32.78 -41.07 11.88
N GLY A 905 32.73 -39.75 11.69
CA GLY A 905 33.63 -38.80 12.35
C GLY A 905 33.09 -38.09 13.58
N ALA A 906 31.78 -38.09 13.81
CA ALA A 906 31.13 -37.27 14.85
C ALA A 906 31.62 -37.57 16.29
N ALA A 907 32.03 -38.81 16.56
CA ALA A 907 32.56 -39.20 17.87
C ALA A 907 33.90 -38.50 18.20
N GLU A 908 34.75 -38.31 17.20
CA GLU A 908 36.08 -37.69 17.33
C GLU A 908 36.02 -36.17 17.07
N HIS A 909 35.08 -35.73 16.24
CA HIS A 909 34.94 -34.35 15.80
C HIS A 909 33.51 -33.83 16.01
N PRO A 910 33.17 -33.36 17.23
CA PRO A 910 31.83 -32.82 17.52
C PRO A 910 31.43 -31.59 16.68
N SER A 911 32.39 -30.88 16.08
CA SER A 911 32.13 -29.75 15.17
C SER A 911 31.29 -30.14 13.95
N LEU A 912 31.33 -31.41 13.53
CA LEU A 912 30.50 -31.95 12.44
C LEU A 912 29.01 -31.92 12.75
N LEU A 913 28.62 -31.70 14.01
CA LEU A 913 27.23 -31.70 14.45
C LEU A 913 26.64 -30.29 14.56
N GLN A 914 27.44 -29.25 14.32
CA GLN A 914 27.02 -27.85 14.39
C GLN A 914 26.02 -27.49 13.29
N TRP A 915 26.21 -28.04 12.09
CA TRP A 915 25.41 -27.73 10.91
C TRP A 915 24.66 -28.98 10.41
N THR A 916 23.69 -28.77 9.54
CA THR A 916 22.81 -29.83 9.00
C THR A 916 22.69 -29.83 7.48
N ASP A 917 23.16 -28.79 6.80
CA ASP A 917 23.21 -28.66 5.35
C ASP A 917 24.52 -29.20 4.78
N ASN A 918 24.46 -29.70 3.55
CA ASN A 918 25.61 -30.34 2.92
C ASN A 918 26.80 -29.40 2.72
N VAL A 919 26.55 -28.12 2.40
CA VAL A 919 27.63 -27.16 2.06
C VAL A 919 28.51 -26.89 3.28
N ARG A 920 27.92 -26.51 4.42
CA ARG A 920 28.69 -26.27 5.65
C ARG A 920 29.23 -27.55 6.25
N LEU A 921 28.55 -28.69 6.07
CA LEU A 921 29.10 -29.99 6.49
C LEU A 921 30.36 -30.36 5.69
N LEU A 922 30.39 -30.14 4.38
CA LEU A 922 31.58 -30.37 3.55
C LEU A 922 32.76 -29.47 3.98
N GLU A 923 32.49 -28.21 4.35
CA GLU A 923 33.51 -27.32 4.92
C GLU A 923 34.07 -27.87 6.23
N GLN A 924 33.22 -28.37 7.13
CA GLN A 924 33.67 -28.96 8.39
C GLN A 924 34.43 -30.28 8.18
N LEU A 925 33.99 -31.13 7.25
CA LEU A 925 34.68 -32.38 6.90
C LEU A 925 36.08 -32.14 6.33
N SER A 926 36.25 -31.06 5.57
CA SER A 926 37.55 -30.59 5.09
C SER A 926 38.42 -30.07 6.25
N ALA A 927 37.83 -29.26 7.15
CA ALA A 927 38.54 -28.69 8.28
C ALA A 927 39.03 -29.74 9.30
N THR A 928 38.30 -30.85 9.45
CA THR A 928 38.69 -31.97 10.33
C THR A 928 39.67 -32.95 9.66
N GLY A 929 39.92 -32.82 8.36
CA GLY A 929 40.78 -33.72 7.60
C GLY A 929 40.15 -35.06 7.23
N LEU A 930 38.85 -35.25 7.50
CA LEU A 930 38.11 -36.46 7.10
C LEU A 930 37.88 -36.54 5.59
N LEU A 931 37.83 -35.39 4.93
CA LEU A 931 37.89 -35.23 3.48
C LEU A 931 39.11 -34.38 3.12
N SER A 932 39.74 -34.69 1.99
CA SER A 932 40.76 -33.79 1.46
C SER A 932 40.11 -32.47 1.03
N ARG A 933 40.88 -31.37 1.09
CA ARG A 933 40.38 -30.06 0.68
C ARG A 933 39.88 -30.05 -0.78
N GLU A 934 40.53 -30.81 -1.64
CA GLU A 934 40.17 -30.97 -3.05
C GLU A 934 38.83 -31.73 -3.19
N ASP A 935 38.71 -32.90 -2.55
CA ASP A 935 37.48 -33.71 -2.60
C ASP A 935 36.27 -32.92 -2.07
N ALA A 936 36.44 -32.22 -0.94
CA ALA A 936 35.35 -31.44 -0.34
C ALA A 936 34.90 -30.27 -1.24
N GLU A 937 35.84 -29.57 -1.87
CA GLU A 937 35.53 -28.47 -2.78
C GLU A 937 34.86 -28.97 -4.07
N ASP A 938 35.33 -30.08 -4.63
CA ASP A 938 34.72 -30.71 -5.80
C ASP A 938 33.28 -31.17 -5.53
N LEU A 939 33.02 -31.80 -4.38
CA LEU A 939 31.67 -32.17 -3.95
C LEU A 939 30.79 -30.93 -3.77
N ARG A 940 31.31 -29.88 -3.12
CA ARG A 940 30.57 -28.64 -2.85
C ARG A 940 30.16 -27.94 -4.13
N GLN A 941 31.10 -27.74 -5.07
CA GLN A 941 30.82 -27.12 -6.36
C GLN A 941 29.84 -27.95 -7.18
N THR A 942 30.02 -29.27 -7.23
CA THR A 942 29.16 -30.18 -7.98
C THR A 942 27.74 -30.21 -7.41
N TYR A 943 27.61 -30.22 -6.09
CA TYR A 943 26.34 -30.16 -5.39
C TYR A 943 25.57 -28.86 -5.72
N VAL A 944 26.22 -27.70 -5.60
CA VAL A 944 25.61 -26.40 -5.94
C VAL A 944 25.19 -26.38 -7.41
N HIS A 945 26.03 -26.90 -8.31
CA HIS A 945 25.74 -26.90 -9.74
C HIS A 945 24.54 -27.79 -10.09
N PHE A 946 24.50 -29.04 -9.61
CA PHE A 946 23.37 -29.93 -9.87
C PHE A 946 22.08 -29.42 -9.24
N ARG A 947 22.15 -28.79 -8.07
CA ARG A 947 20.97 -28.14 -7.50
C ARG A 947 20.48 -26.99 -8.36
N SER A 948 21.36 -26.17 -8.92
CA SER A 948 20.94 -25.12 -9.86
C SER A 948 20.13 -25.71 -11.02
N GLN A 949 20.59 -26.83 -11.58
CA GLN A 949 19.86 -27.51 -12.67
C GLN A 949 18.49 -28.02 -12.22
N VAL A 950 18.38 -28.57 -11.00
CA VAL A 950 17.09 -29.01 -10.44
C VAL A 950 16.12 -27.84 -10.25
N HIS A 951 16.59 -26.69 -9.75
CA HIS A 951 15.75 -25.49 -9.59
C HIS A 951 15.30 -24.93 -10.94
N LYS A 952 16.22 -24.85 -11.92
CA LYS A 952 15.89 -24.43 -13.29
C LYS A 952 14.88 -25.37 -13.94
N ALA A 953 15.08 -26.68 -13.86
CA ALA A 953 14.13 -27.66 -14.39
C ALA A 953 12.73 -27.49 -13.76
N ALA A 954 12.65 -27.23 -12.45
CA ALA A 954 11.39 -26.96 -11.77
C ALA A 954 10.69 -25.68 -12.30
N LEU A 955 11.43 -24.59 -12.48
CA LEU A 955 10.90 -23.33 -13.04
C LEU A 955 10.51 -23.45 -14.52
N TRP A 956 11.05 -24.45 -15.22
CA TRP A 956 10.70 -24.78 -16.60
C TRP A 956 9.65 -25.90 -16.72
N GLU A 957 9.13 -26.40 -15.59
CA GLU A 957 8.18 -27.53 -15.53
C GLU A 957 8.68 -28.79 -16.25
N GLN A 958 9.98 -29.06 -16.13
CA GLN A 958 10.67 -30.20 -16.73
C GLN A 958 11.18 -31.18 -15.67
N GLU A 959 11.42 -32.42 -16.09
CA GLU A 959 12.16 -33.37 -15.27
C GLU A 959 13.62 -32.93 -15.13
N ALA A 960 14.21 -33.10 -13.95
CA ALA A 960 15.60 -32.75 -13.68
C ALA A 960 16.58 -33.80 -14.26
N ARG A 961 16.50 -34.00 -15.58
CA ARG A 961 17.28 -34.97 -16.35
C ARG A 961 17.94 -34.29 -17.55
N ALA A 962 19.15 -34.71 -17.87
CA ALA A 962 19.90 -34.16 -19.01
C ALA A 962 20.71 -35.26 -19.74
N PRO A 963 21.17 -35.03 -20.99
CA PRO A 963 22.03 -35.98 -21.69
C PRO A 963 23.27 -36.33 -20.86
N ALA A 964 23.50 -37.63 -20.64
CA ALA A 964 24.51 -38.13 -19.72
C ALA A 964 25.96 -37.73 -20.11
N GLU A 965 26.23 -37.58 -21.41
CA GLU A 965 27.54 -37.26 -21.98
C GLU A 965 28.06 -35.87 -21.57
N ALA A 966 27.17 -34.91 -21.38
CA ALA A 966 27.55 -33.55 -21.00
C ALA A 966 28.07 -33.44 -19.55
N TRP A 967 27.85 -34.47 -18.73
CA TRP A 967 28.09 -34.45 -17.28
C TRP A 967 29.09 -35.51 -16.81
N THR A 968 29.72 -36.24 -17.73
CA THR A 968 30.56 -37.40 -17.42
C THR A 968 31.70 -37.07 -16.45
N GLU A 969 32.41 -35.96 -16.66
CA GLU A 969 33.56 -35.59 -15.83
C GLU A 969 33.17 -35.35 -14.37
N ARG A 970 32.15 -34.51 -14.12
CA ARG A 970 31.68 -34.21 -12.76
C ARG A 970 31.13 -35.44 -12.06
N ARG A 971 30.37 -36.27 -12.79
CA ARG A 971 29.85 -37.54 -12.26
C ARG A 971 30.98 -38.48 -11.85
N ALA A 972 32.01 -38.60 -12.70
CA ALA A 972 33.16 -39.46 -12.43
C ALA A 972 33.92 -39.02 -11.17
N ARG A 973 34.03 -37.71 -10.90
CA ARG A 973 34.65 -37.20 -9.66
C ARG A 973 33.85 -37.60 -8.42
N VAL A 974 32.53 -37.39 -8.42
CA VAL A 974 31.67 -37.81 -7.30
C VAL A 974 31.75 -39.34 -7.10
N GLN A 975 31.74 -40.11 -8.18
CA GLN A 975 31.88 -41.57 -8.13
C GLN A 975 33.25 -42.00 -7.61
N ALA A 976 34.35 -41.33 -7.98
CA ALA A 976 35.67 -41.62 -7.46
C ALA A 976 35.74 -41.40 -5.94
N ILE A 977 35.15 -40.31 -5.44
CA ILE A 977 35.07 -40.02 -4.01
C ILE A 977 34.16 -41.04 -3.30
N TRP A 978 33.03 -41.40 -3.92
CA TRP A 978 32.17 -42.48 -3.46
C TRP A 978 32.96 -43.79 -3.28
N HIS A 979 33.68 -44.22 -4.31
CA HIS A 979 34.48 -45.45 -4.26
C HIS A 979 35.57 -45.38 -3.18
N LYS A 980 36.27 -44.25 -3.07
CA LYS A 980 37.31 -44.01 -2.06
C LYS A 980 36.78 -44.14 -0.63
N LEU A 981 35.55 -43.74 -0.36
CA LEU A 981 35.00 -43.68 0.99
C LEU A 981 34.11 -44.87 1.36
N LEU A 982 33.37 -45.41 0.41
CA LEU A 982 32.32 -46.41 0.64
C LEU A 982 32.64 -47.78 0.03
N ASP A 983 33.55 -47.86 -0.96
CA ASP A 983 33.96 -49.11 -1.60
C ASP A 983 35.39 -49.54 -1.31
N ALA A 984 36.19 -48.69 -0.66
CA ALA A 984 37.53 -49.05 -0.23
C ALA A 984 37.45 -50.21 0.78
N ALA A 985 37.90 -51.39 0.36
CA ALA A 985 38.21 -52.49 1.26
C ALA A 985 39.37 -52.05 2.17
N VAL A 986 39.21 -52.25 3.48
CA VAL A 986 40.32 -52.16 4.45
C VAL A 986 41.31 -53.27 4.17
#